data_AF-A0A3M1D9S7-F1
#
_entry.id   AF-A0A3M1D9S7-F1
#
_cell.length_a   1.000
_cell.length_b   1.000
_cell.length_c   1.000
_cell.angle_alpha   90.00
_cell.angle_beta   90.00
_cell.angle_gamma   90.00
#
_symmetry.space_group_name_H-M   'P 1'
#
loop_
_entity.id
_entity.type
_entity.pdbx_description
1 polymer ?
#
loop_
_entity_poly.entity_id
_entity_poly.type
_entity_poly.pdbx_seq_one_letter_code
_entity_poly.pdbx_strand_id
1 'polypeptide(L)'
;MYARQPARHPPVPRRPARVRGRGAAPPGPRLSRGRRRLRDDGPGAGPRPRAQGGARPDGTDVRGRPRSALPVRSAGAAGLGATGAGSRRPPAAAAAGCGMSAATPSTTSPPGTGTPPAGAADARGSSARGSNARSADTRDSAAETRATSGRLRIGLLRFAQESNALSPVRTEVEDFRRTHLRTGEDLLQAVGPRGVEAPGFLAHAELSGFARAARRIAGDGIELVPLMSAWAVPGGPLSRAAQAWFCAEVDRLLGEAGRLDAVFISLHGAMRGEGGTAPEADILALLRRRLGSEVVLAATVDLHAHLTPALVEPLSVLVAYRTNPHRDHARAGARAAEILVPALLGQLRPTMTWRSLPMVLGGGTTIDFLPTMRPVFRRMRRMERDPRVLSVSLCMCHIWSDAPDLGWGVVAITDDDAALADALADELADAAWALRHRLPPELPDAAEALQRARAARWRRRFGTVCISDASDMVGAGAAGESTRLLSHLLAEGQGLRILAPIRDAAAVAALWDLPDGSEVAVTLGGRLDPDNPPLPVQGRLRRKRADTAFGRCLLLDLDHVQLVVTEGPPLAMKPSFYRDMGLRPWFADICVVKSLFPFRLYFLWHNRLTIYARTRGQTDFDVAWRMQFDGPVHPKDPVDDWRPADRRRRALPQRAAPISVSPGRPPLSSAACSMAMRNSSADFS
;
A
#
# COMPACT_ATOMS: atom_id res chain seq x y z
N MET A 1 -10.24 53.11 -7.19
CA MET A 1 -11.55 52.53 -6.76
C MET A 1 -11.59 51.12 -7.35
N TYR A 2 -11.59 49.99 -6.65
CA TYR A 2 -11.92 49.61 -5.28
C TYR A 2 -10.81 48.71 -4.72
N ALA A 3 -10.36 48.99 -3.50
CA ALA A 3 -9.44 48.17 -2.73
C ALA A 3 -10.19 47.03 -2.03
N ARG A 4 -9.65 45.79 -2.06
CA ARG A 4 -10.10 44.70 -1.19
C ARG A 4 -9.12 44.56 -0.02
N GLN A 5 -9.63 44.85 1.18
CA GLN A 5 -8.94 44.64 2.46
C GLN A 5 -8.76 43.14 2.76
N PRO A 6 -7.67 42.74 3.42
CA PRO A 6 -7.55 41.41 4.02
C PRO A 6 -8.26 41.35 5.38
N ALA A 7 -9.01 40.26 5.60
CA ALA A 7 -9.71 39.99 6.84
C ALA A 7 -8.72 39.80 8.01
N ARG A 8 -8.90 40.59 9.07
CA ARG A 8 -8.18 40.49 10.34
C ARG A 8 -8.79 39.37 11.18
N HIS A 9 -8.00 38.40 11.59
CA HIS A 9 -8.39 37.44 12.64
C HIS A 9 -8.46 38.13 14.03
N PRO A 10 -9.39 37.74 14.91
CA PRO A 10 -9.47 38.28 16.26
C PRO A 10 -8.32 37.74 17.15
N PRO A 11 -7.87 38.50 18.17
CA PRO A 11 -6.76 38.10 19.02
C PRO A 11 -7.15 37.00 20.02
N VAL A 12 -6.28 36.00 20.16
CA VAL A 12 -6.34 34.96 21.19
C VAL A 12 -6.03 35.59 22.56
N PRO A 13 -6.82 35.35 23.63
CA PRO A 13 -6.54 35.92 24.94
C PRO A 13 -5.31 35.26 25.58
N ARG A 14 -4.33 36.09 25.97
CA ARG A 14 -3.16 35.70 26.76
C ARG A 14 -3.59 35.26 28.16
N ARG A 15 -3.20 34.04 28.57
CA ARG A 15 -3.27 33.60 29.97
C ARG A 15 -2.29 34.41 30.83
N PRO A 16 -2.67 34.82 32.06
CA PRO A 16 -1.79 35.60 32.92
C PRO A 16 -0.68 34.75 33.55
N ALA A 17 0.50 35.36 33.66
CA ALA A 17 1.64 34.85 34.39
C ALA A 17 1.29 34.70 35.87
N ARG A 18 1.53 33.52 36.46
CA ARG A 18 1.47 33.32 37.90
C ARG A 18 2.83 33.56 38.54
N VAL A 19 2.77 34.46 39.52
CA VAL A 19 3.79 34.94 40.42
C VAL A 19 4.35 33.81 41.30
N ARG A 20 5.66 33.90 41.58
CA ARG A 20 6.40 33.08 42.55
C ARG A 20 5.87 33.32 43.97
N GLY A 21 5.57 32.25 44.70
CA GLY A 21 5.33 32.27 46.15
C GLY A 21 5.98 31.06 46.81
N ARG A 22 6.86 31.31 47.78
CA ARG A 22 7.55 30.33 48.64
C ARG A 22 6.57 29.62 49.56
N GLY A 23 6.83 28.35 49.91
CA GLY A 23 6.14 27.68 51.02
C GLY A 23 6.45 26.18 51.16
N ALA A 24 7.34 25.87 52.09
CA ALA A 24 7.48 24.67 52.94
C ALA A 24 7.12 23.25 52.43
N ALA A 25 8.12 22.37 52.51
CA ALA A 25 7.98 20.90 52.50
C ALA A 25 7.68 20.35 53.91
N PRO A 26 7.06 19.15 54.01
CA PRO A 26 7.57 18.13 54.94
C PRO A 26 7.41 16.68 54.35
N PRO A 27 7.68 15.57 55.08
CA PRO A 27 8.84 14.70 54.81
C PRO A 27 8.45 13.29 54.33
N GLY A 28 9.41 12.57 53.75
CA GLY A 28 9.26 11.15 53.42
C GLY A 28 9.68 10.23 54.59
N PRO A 29 9.40 8.92 54.50
CA PRO A 29 10.05 7.92 55.35
C PRO A 29 11.19 7.20 54.62
N ARG A 30 12.31 7.12 55.34
CA ARG A 30 13.48 6.25 55.08
C ARG A 30 13.14 4.81 55.47
N LEU A 31 13.72 3.83 54.76
CA LEU A 31 14.15 2.58 55.39
C LEU A 31 15.46 2.08 54.75
N SER A 32 16.35 1.65 55.63
CA SER A 32 17.79 1.44 55.48
C SER A 32 18.17 -0.03 55.29
N ARG A 33 19.35 -0.22 54.71
CA ARG A 33 20.10 -1.49 54.59
C ARG A 33 20.37 -2.16 55.94
N GLY A 34 20.40 -3.50 55.94
CA GLY A 34 21.04 -4.33 56.96
C GLY A 34 21.69 -5.57 56.33
N ARG A 35 23.01 -5.71 56.51
CA ARG A 35 23.82 -6.90 56.21
C ARG A 35 23.68 -7.93 57.35
N ARG A 36 23.76 -9.23 57.05
CA ARG A 36 24.52 -10.21 57.86
C ARG A 36 24.88 -11.46 57.03
N ARG A 37 26.08 -11.98 57.30
CA ARG A 37 26.69 -13.22 56.79
C ARG A 37 26.41 -14.37 57.77
N LEU A 38 26.41 -15.64 57.32
CA LEU A 38 27.37 -16.72 57.68
C LEU A 38 26.81 -18.15 57.40
N ARG A 39 27.70 -18.99 56.81
CA ARG A 39 27.97 -20.45 56.99
C ARG A 39 26.91 -21.50 56.61
N ASP A 40 27.24 -22.37 55.65
CA ASP A 40 27.73 -23.79 55.76
C ASP A 40 26.49 -24.72 55.63
N ASP A 41 26.36 -25.74 54.78
CA ASP A 41 27.24 -26.86 54.42
C ASP A 41 26.98 -27.37 52.98
N GLY A 42 27.99 -27.98 52.34
CA GLY A 42 27.84 -28.93 51.21
C GLY A 42 27.54 -30.36 51.72
N PRO A 43 27.68 -31.47 50.95
CA PRO A 43 28.48 -31.63 49.72
C PRO A 43 27.88 -32.53 48.60
N GLY A 44 28.64 -32.69 47.49
CA GLY A 44 28.49 -33.76 46.48
C GLY A 44 28.75 -33.29 45.04
N ALA A 45 29.99 -32.94 44.65
CA ALA A 45 30.95 -33.79 43.89
C ALA A 45 30.36 -34.36 42.57
N GLY A 46 30.79 -34.06 41.33
CA GLY A 46 32.06 -33.69 40.67
C GLY A 46 32.21 -34.59 39.41
N PRO A 47 33.23 -34.53 38.53
CA PRO A 47 34.02 -33.41 37.93
C PRO A 47 34.10 -33.50 36.35
N ARG A 48 34.19 -32.39 35.57
CA ARG A 48 35.34 -31.78 34.82
C ARG A 48 36.10 -32.68 33.79
N PRO A 49 36.81 -32.15 32.74
CA PRO A 49 37.46 -30.81 32.66
C PRO A 49 37.48 -30.05 31.30
N ARG A 50 37.93 -28.78 31.40
CA ARG A 50 38.51 -27.89 30.37
C ARG A 50 40.02 -27.75 30.60
N ALA A 51 40.80 -27.48 29.54
CA ALA A 51 42.10 -26.77 29.55
C ALA A 51 41.93 -25.49 28.69
N GLN A 52 42.22 -24.25 29.12
CA GLN A 52 43.51 -23.54 29.33
C GLN A 52 44.41 -23.52 28.07
N GLY A 53 45.04 -22.43 27.63
CA GLY A 53 45.29 -21.06 28.14
C GLY A 53 45.85 -20.17 27.01
N GLY A 54 45.75 -18.84 27.08
CA GLY A 54 46.89 -17.90 27.25
C GLY A 54 47.34 -17.36 25.88
N ALA A 55 47.83 -16.14 25.61
CA ALA A 55 48.17 -14.90 26.30
C ALA A 55 48.80 -13.99 25.18
N ARG A 56 48.68 -12.65 25.29
CA ARG A 56 49.38 -11.61 24.49
C ARG A 56 50.67 -11.17 25.24
N PRO A 57 51.70 -10.49 24.66
CA PRO A 57 51.61 -9.06 24.23
C PRO A 57 52.62 -8.49 23.18
N ASP A 58 52.33 -7.24 22.77
CA ASP A 58 53.16 -6.07 22.37
C ASP A 58 54.27 -6.06 21.28
N GLY A 59 54.32 -4.93 20.54
CA GLY A 59 55.59 -4.27 20.14
C GLY A 59 55.82 -3.83 18.68
N THR A 60 55.47 -2.57 18.35
CA THR A 60 56.23 -1.53 17.59
C THR A 60 56.92 -1.79 16.22
N ASP A 61 56.41 -1.07 15.19
CA ASP A 61 57.06 0.04 14.42
C ASP A 61 57.95 -0.17 13.14
N VAL A 62 57.80 0.81 12.22
CA VAL A 62 58.72 1.35 11.16
C VAL A 62 58.91 0.69 9.76
N ARG A 63 58.41 1.43 8.74
CA ARG A 63 58.89 1.78 7.36
C ARG A 63 59.39 0.74 6.32
N GLY A 64 58.93 0.92 5.06
CA GLY A 64 59.83 1.06 3.89
C GLY A 64 59.71 0.06 2.71
N ARG A 65 59.01 0.50 1.64
CA ARG A 65 59.01 0.15 0.18
C ARG A 65 60.28 -0.54 -0.43
N PRO A 66 60.30 -0.93 -1.75
CA PRO A 66 59.36 -1.65 -2.65
C PRO A 66 60.07 -2.64 -3.64
N ARG A 67 59.35 -3.09 -4.70
CA ARG A 67 59.75 -3.90 -5.92
C ARG A 67 59.51 -5.42 -5.74
N SER A 68 59.09 -6.23 -6.71
CA SER A 68 59.09 -6.20 -8.19
C SER A 68 58.00 -7.12 -8.78
N ALA A 69 57.85 -7.09 -10.10
CA ALA A 69 56.74 -7.64 -10.87
C ALA A 69 56.98 -9.04 -11.49
N LEU A 70 55.85 -9.67 -11.91
CA LEU A 70 55.63 -10.68 -12.98
C LEU A 70 56.08 -12.14 -12.74
N PRO A 71 55.56 -13.17 -13.49
CA PRO A 71 54.41 -13.23 -14.42
C PRO A 71 53.49 -14.48 -14.31
N VAL A 72 52.31 -14.36 -14.95
CA VAL A 72 51.54 -15.30 -15.82
C VAL A 72 51.88 -16.82 -15.81
N ARG A 73 50.85 -17.67 -15.62
CA ARG A 73 50.47 -18.73 -16.60
C ARG A 73 49.13 -19.42 -16.32
N SER A 74 48.39 -19.61 -17.40
CA SER A 74 47.18 -20.41 -17.61
C SER A 74 47.53 -21.79 -18.20
N ALA A 75 46.71 -22.81 -17.89
CA ALA A 75 46.48 -24.05 -18.64
C ALA A 75 45.30 -24.79 -17.94
N GLY A 76 44.40 -25.52 -18.60
CA GLY A 76 44.30 -25.92 -19.99
C GLY A 76 42.92 -26.51 -20.31
N ALA A 77 42.65 -26.60 -21.61
CA ALA A 77 41.48 -27.18 -22.23
C ALA A 77 41.68 -28.66 -22.57
N ALA A 78 40.59 -29.38 -22.84
CA ALA A 78 40.56 -30.50 -23.77
C ALA A 78 39.22 -30.47 -24.53
N GLY A 79 39.30 -30.47 -25.86
CA GLY A 79 38.16 -30.58 -26.79
C GLY A 79 38.36 -31.74 -27.76
N LEU A 80 37.42 -31.90 -28.71
CA LEU A 80 37.46 -32.61 -30.01
C LEU A 80 36.05 -32.38 -30.63
N GLY A 81 35.77 -32.03 -31.90
CA GLY A 81 36.48 -31.66 -33.14
C GLY A 81 35.40 -31.37 -34.22
N ALA A 82 35.44 -30.21 -34.91
CA ALA A 82 35.56 -29.97 -36.37
C ALA A 82 34.68 -30.84 -37.30
N THR A 83 33.94 -30.38 -38.32
CA THR A 83 34.19 -29.46 -39.48
C THR A 83 32.81 -29.09 -40.13
N GLY A 84 32.56 -28.05 -40.93
CA GLY A 84 33.39 -27.10 -41.68
C GLY A 84 32.52 -26.05 -42.43
N ALA A 85 33.24 -25.01 -42.87
CA ALA A 85 32.97 -23.81 -43.68
C ALA A 85 31.67 -23.61 -44.51
N GLY A 86 31.24 -22.35 -44.57
CA GLY A 86 30.38 -21.81 -45.65
C GLY A 86 30.05 -20.32 -45.48
N SER A 87 30.81 -19.45 -46.15
CA SER A 87 30.72 -17.99 -46.14
C SER A 87 29.41 -17.39 -46.68
N ARG A 88 29.00 -16.20 -46.21
CA ARG A 88 28.80 -14.99 -47.06
C ARG A 88 28.48 -13.73 -46.24
N ARG A 89 29.12 -12.64 -46.64
CA ARG A 89 28.94 -11.24 -46.19
C ARG A 89 27.75 -10.57 -46.90
N PRO A 90 27.28 -9.40 -46.41
CA PRO A 90 26.01 -8.76 -46.79
C PRO A 90 26.19 -7.69 -47.88
N PRO A 91 25.09 -7.03 -48.31
CA PRO A 91 25.20 -5.60 -48.60
C PRO A 91 24.02 -4.74 -48.13
N ALA A 92 24.26 -3.44 -48.32
CA ALA A 92 23.67 -2.25 -47.73
C ALA A 92 22.43 -1.69 -48.47
N ALA A 93 21.96 -0.57 -47.93
CA ALA A 93 20.82 0.26 -48.31
C ALA A 93 20.84 0.89 -49.72
N ALA A 94 19.65 1.24 -50.22
CA ALA A 94 19.40 2.39 -51.10
C ALA A 94 17.92 2.82 -51.07
N ALA A 95 17.69 4.12 -51.28
CA ALA A 95 16.43 4.84 -51.22
C ALA A 95 15.93 5.30 -52.60
N ALA A 96 14.62 5.50 -52.75
CA ALA A 96 13.88 6.42 -53.68
C ALA A 96 12.39 6.36 -53.26
N GLY A 97 11.62 7.43 -52.97
CA GLY A 97 11.15 8.53 -53.84
C GLY A 97 10.20 7.98 -54.91
N CYS A 98 8.91 8.32 -55.09
CA CYS A 98 8.11 9.54 -54.89
C CYS A 98 6.60 9.17 -55.13
N GLY A 99 5.62 9.98 -54.67
CA GLY A 99 4.26 9.96 -55.26
C GLY A 99 3.07 10.21 -54.31
N MET A 100 2.42 11.36 -54.47
CA MET A 100 1.17 11.82 -53.83
C MET A 100 -0.03 10.87 -54.10
N SER A 101 -1.06 10.77 -53.26
CA SER A 101 -2.18 11.72 -53.20
C SER A 101 -3.17 11.37 -52.08
N ALA A 102 -3.86 12.41 -51.59
CA ALA A 102 -4.92 12.36 -50.59
C ALA A 102 -6.25 11.79 -51.13
N ALA A 103 -7.01 11.10 -50.26
CA ALA A 103 -8.46 10.99 -50.36
C ALA A 103 -9.07 10.70 -48.97
N THR A 104 -10.09 11.48 -48.65
CA THR A 104 -11.01 11.39 -47.49
C THR A 104 -11.81 10.09 -47.46
N PRO A 105 -12.42 9.75 -46.30
CA PRO A 105 -13.69 9.03 -46.33
C PRO A 105 -14.83 9.87 -45.74
N SER A 106 -15.86 9.98 -46.57
CA SER A 106 -17.17 10.54 -46.32
C SER A 106 -18.04 9.64 -45.45
N THR A 107 -18.94 10.32 -44.75
CA THR A 107 -20.12 9.88 -43.99
C THR A 107 -21.07 8.94 -44.74
N THR A 108 -21.64 7.97 -44.02
CA THR A 108 -22.99 7.42 -44.27
C THR A 108 -23.61 6.86 -42.98
N SER A 109 -24.84 7.29 -42.68
CA SER A 109 -25.79 6.70 -41.72
C SER A 109 -26.97 6.06 -42.51
N PRO A 110 -28.06 5.55 -41.88
CA PRO A 110 -28.35 4.13 -41.62
C PRO A 110 -29.63 3.63 -42.35
N PRO A 111 -30.17 2.44 -42.00
CA PRO A 111 -31.62 2.27 -42.01
C PRO A 111 -32.21 1.66 -40.72
N GLY A 112 -33.48 2.00 -40.48
CA GLY A 112 -34.31 1.74 -39.29
C GLY A 112 -35.01 0.36 -39.24
N THR A 113 -35.49 -0.01 -38.05
CA THR A 113 -36.90 -0.03 -37.55
C THR A 113 -37.57 -1.39 -37.66
N GLY A 114 -37.94 -1.96 -36.51
CA GLY A 114 -38.83 -3.11 -36.38
C GLY A 114 -39.22 -3.37 -34.92
N THR A 115 -40.42 -2.94 -34.54
CA THR A 115 -41.17 -3.35 -33.32
C THR A 115 -41.79 -4.74 -33.55
N PRO A 116 -42.08 -5.55 -32.51
CA PRO A 116 -43.46 -5.63 -31.98
C PRO A 116 -43.52 -6.05 -30.48
N PRO A 117 -44.66 -6.49 -29.89
CA PRO A 117 -45.70 -5.62 -29.34
C PRO A 117 -45.99 -5.84 -27.83
N ALA A 118 -46.85 -4.99 -27.30
CA ALA A 118 -47.36 -4.99 -25.93
C ALA A 118 -48.30 -6.17 -25.61
N GLY A 119 -48.26 -6.62 -24.35
CA GLY A 119 -49.27 -7.45 -23.71
C GLY A 119 -49.31 -7.14 -22.20
N ALA A 120 -50.39 -6.51 -21.76
CA ALA A 120 -50.69 -6.23 -20.37
C ALA A 120 -51.39 -7.43 -19.72
N ALA A 121 -51.06 -7.75 -18.46
CA ALA A 121 -51.98 -8.41 -17.54
C ALA A 121 -51.58 -8.17 -16.07
N ASP A 122 -52.57 -7.66 -15.35
CA ASP A 122 -52.81 -7.41 -13.94
C ASP A 122 -51.99 -8.08 -12.83
N ALA A 123 -51.88 -7.28 -11.77
CA ALA A 123 -51.50 -7.64 -10.41
C ALA A 123 -52.55 -8.53 -9.70
N ARG A 124 -52.06 -9.41 -8.82
CA ARG A 124 -52.68 -9.69 -7.50
C ARG A 124 -51.65 -10.37 -6.59
N GLY A 125 -51.48 -9.83 -5.39
CA GLY A 125 -50.42 -10.20 -4.46
C GLY A 125 -50.72 -11.42 -3.59
N SER A 126 -49.72 -11.80 -2.79
CA SER A 126 -49.92 -12.42 -1.48
C SER A 126 -48.57 -12.53 -0.75
N SER A 127 -48.54 -11.98 0.45
CA SER A 127 -47.54 -12.24 1.49
C SER A 127 -47.43 -13.72 1.84
N ALA A 128 -46.22 -14.22 2.10
CA ALA A 128 -46.04 -15.34 3.02
C ALA A 128 -44.63 -15.33 3.62
N ARG A 129 -44.59 -15.11 4.94
CA ARG A 129 -43.49 -15.52 5.81
C ARG A 129 -43.40 -17.04 5.75
N GLY A 130 -42.23 -17.58 5.43
CA GLY A 130 -41.97 -19.02 5.41
C GLY A 130 -40.68 -19.33 6.14
N SER A 131 -40.82 -19.94 7.31
CA SER A 131 -39.78 -20.50 8.17
C SER A 131 -39.01 -21.62 7.46
N ASN A 132 -37.70 -21.46 7.26
CA ASN A 132 -36.81 -22.56 6.85
C ASN A 132 -36.19 -23.23 8.07
N ALA A 133 -36.96 -24.11 8.71
CA ALA A 133 -36.46 -25.19 9.56
C ALA A 133 -36.61 -26.50 8.76
N ARG A 134 -35.67 -26.73 7.82
CA ARG A 134 -35.46 -28.00 7.09
C ARG A 134 -34.25 -27.83 6.14
N SER A 135 -33.05 -27.75 6.71
CA SER A 135 -31.79 -27.71 5.95
C SER A 135 -30.61 -28.41 6.63
N ALA A 136 -30.85 -29.09 7.77
CA ALA A 136 -29.82 -29.87 8.45
C ALA A 136 -29.58 -31.24 7.79
N ASP A 137 -30.64 -31.88 7.29
CA ASP A 137 -30.62 -33.30 6.92
C ASP A 137 -30.01 -33.59 5.52
N THR A 138 -29.88 -32.57 4.66
CA THR A 138 -29.30 -32.73 3.31
C THR A 138 -27.82 -32.33 3.21
N ARG A 139 -27.21 -31.85 4.30
CA ARG A 139 -25.79 -31.49 4.34
C ARG A 139 -24.90 -32.57 4.94
N ASP A 140 -25.43 -33.41 5.82
CA ASP A 140 -24.68 -34.56 6.34
C ASP A 140 -24.37 -35.58 5.23
N SER A 141 -25.27 -35.77 4.26
CA SER A 141 -24.99 -36.60 3.09
C SER A 141 -23.97 -35.99 2.11
N ALA A 142 -23.88 -34.66 2.02
CA ALA A 142 -22.85 -33.97 1.24
C ALA A 142 -21.47 -33.98 1.93
N ALA A 143 -21.44 -34.00 3.26
CA ALA A 143 -20.23 -34.19 4.05
C ALA A 143 -19.70 -35.64 3.95
N GLU A 144 -20.59 -36.64 3.97
CA GLU A 144 -20.22 -38.05 3.77
C GLU A 144 -19.76 -38.37 2.34
N THR A 145 -20.26 -37.67 1.32
CA THR A 145 -19.86 -37.89 -0.08
C THR A 145 -18.50 -37.24 -0.43
N ARG A 146 -17.94 -36.36 0.42
CA ARG A 146 -16.60 -35.76 0.25
C ARG A 146 -15.45 -36.72 0.62
N ALA A 147 -15.75 -37.92 1.09
CA ALA A 147 -14.78 -38.97 1.39
C ALA A 147 -14.31 -39.77 0.15
N THR A 148 -14.13 -39.12 -0.99
CA THR A 148 -13.39 -39.69 -2.13
C THR A 148 -11.97 -39.14 -2.14
N SER A 149 -11.10 -39.71 -1.27
CA SER A 149 -9.63 -39.90 -1.38
C SER A 149 -8.75 -38.92 -2.21
N GLY A 150 -9.15 -37.67 -2.42
CA GLY A 150 -8.43 -36.68 -3.24
C GLY A 150 -7.77 -35.62 -2.38
N ARG A 151 -6.60 -35.14 -2.80
CA ARG A 151 -5.93 -33.98 -2.20
C ARG A 151 -6.80 -32.74 -2.42
N LEU A 152 -6.94 -31.88 -1.41
CA LEU A 152 -7.60 -30.57 -1.54
C LEU A 152 -6.79 -29.69 -2.49
N ARG A 153 -7.44 -29.15 -3.54
CA ARG A 153 -6.76 -28.36 -4.58
C ARG A 153 -7.02 -26.88 -4.37
N ILE A 154 -5.97 -26.12 -4.07
CA ILE A 154 -6.05 -24.69 -3.77
C ILE A 154 -5.33 -23.88 -4.85
N GLY A 155 -6.06 -23.07 -5.60
CA GLY A 155 -5.50 -22.14 -6.58
C GLY A 155 -4.71 -21.01 -5.90
N LEU A 156 -3.51 -20.71 -6.41
CA LEU A 156 -2.69 -19.58 -5.97
C LEU A 156 -2.75 -18.46 -7.00
N LEU A 157 -3.24 -17.29 -6.56
CA LEU A 157 -3.34 -16.10 -7.38
C LEU A 157 -2.73 -14.88 -6.66
N ARG A 158 -1.99 -14.04 -7.36
CA ARG A 158 -1.69 -12.67 -6.93
C ARG A 158 -2.01 -11.71 -8.07
N PHE A 159 -2.68 -10.63 -7.72
CA PHE A 159 -2.88 -9.48 -8.59
C PHE A 159 -2.79 -8.23 -7.74
N ALA A 160 -1.63 -7.57 -7.75
CA ALA A 160 -1.31 -6.52 -6.79
C ALA A 160 -0.59 -5.33 -7.42
N GLN A 161 -1.12 -4.15 -7.17
CA GLN A 161 -0.51 -2.85 -7.44
C GLN A 161 -1.18 -1.83 -6.53
N GLU A 162 -0.41 -0.90 -5.98
CA GLU A 162 -0.97 0.32 -5.41
C GLU A 162 -1.15 1.35 -6.53
N SER A 163 -2.38 1.83 -6.75
CA SER A 163 -2.65 2.81 -7.81
C SER A 163 -2.89 4.20 -7.25
N ASN A 164 -2.07 5.14 -7.69
CA ASN A 164 -2.35 6.56 -7.54
C ASN A 164 -3.23 7.02 -8.70
N ALA A 165 -4.52 7.20 -8.43
CA ALA A 165 -5.50 7.60 -9.44
C ALA A 165 -5.24 9.00 -10.03
N LEU A 166 -4.40 9.82 -9.37
CA LEU A 166 -4.01 11.15 -9.83
C LEU A 166 -2.76 11.14 -10.70
N SER A 167 -2.09 9.98 -10.83
CA SER A 167 -0.94 9.90 -11.72
C SER A 167 -1.38 9.86 -13.19
N PRO A 168 -0.77 10.68 -14.06
CA PRO A 168 -1.08 10.68 -15.50
C PRO A 168 -0.48 9.47 -16.22
N VAL A 169 0.44 8.75 -15.58
CA VAL A 169 1.13 7.61 -16.17
C VAL A 169 0.36 6.34 -15.86
N ARG A 170 -0.25 5.75 -16.89
CA ARG A 170 -0.95 4.48 -16.79
C ARG A 170 0.02 3.34 -16.51
N THR A 171 -0.48 2.34 -15.80
CA THR A 171 0.23 1.07 -15.62
C THR A 171 -0.25 0.08 -16.68
N GLU A 172 0.70 -0.60 -17.31
CA GLU A 172 0.48 -1.58 -18.38
C GLU A 172 0.93 -2.99 -17.93
N VAL A 173 0.56 -4.03 -18.69
CA VAL A 173 1.00 -5.42 -18.41
C VAL A 173 2.54 -5.52 -18.35
N GLU A 174 3.23 -4.73 -19.16
CA GLU A 174 4.69 -4.73 -19.21
C GLU A 174 5.34 -4.27 -17.89
N ASP A 175 4.66 -3.42 -17.11
CA ASP A 175 5.14 -3.01 -15.80
C ASP A 175 5.11 -4.17 -14.79
N PHE A 176 4.12 -5.07 -14.92
CA PHE A 176 4.08 -6.32 -14.16
C PHE A 176 5.13 -7.30 -14.65
N ARG A 177 5.33 -7.46 -15.97
CA ARG A 177 6.39 -8.35 -16.50
C ARG A 177 7.79 -7.94 -16.04
N ARG A 178 8.09 -6.65 -16.07
CA ARG A 178 9.37 -6.09 -15.64
C ARG A 178 9.59 -6.27 -14.14
N THR A 179 8.53 -6.18 -13.34
CA THR A 179 8.61 -6.27 -11.89
C THR A 179 8.50 -7.72 -11.41
N HIS A 180 7.36 -8.35 -11.65
CA HIS A 180 7.03 -9.72 -11.25
C HIS A 180 5.76 -10.22 -11.94
N LEU A 181 5.89 -11.13 -12.90
CA LEU A 181 4.79 -11.91 -13.46
C LEU A 181 5.22 -13.37 -13.62
N ARG A 182 4.59 -14.28 -12.86
CA ARG A 182 4.91 -15.72 -12.87
C ARG A 182 3.65 -16.57 -12.97
N THR A 183 3.74 -17.69 -13.67
CA THR A 183 2.69 -18.71 -13.79
C THR A 183 3.30 -20.11 -13.74
N GLY A 184 2.46 -21.14 -13.62
CA GLY A 184 2.90 -22.53 -13.72
C GLY A 184 3.98 -22.94 -12.72
N GLU A 185 4.92 -23.77 -13.17
CA GLU A 185 5.97 -24.34 -12.32
C GLU A 185 6.90 -23.27 -11.73
N ASP A 186 7.17 -22.18 -12.45
CA ASP A 186 8.01 -21.08 -11.93
C ASP A 186 7.36 -20.42 -10.70
N LEU A 187 6.03 -20.31 -10.66
CA LEU A 187 5.32 -19.84 -9.47
C LEU A 187 5.47 -20.82 -8.31
N LEU A 188 5.33 -22.13 -8.55
CA LEU A 188 5.49 -23.15 -7.50
C LEU A 188 6.90 -23.18 -6.92
N GLN A 189 7.91 -23.06 -7.78
CA GLN A 189 9.31 -22.96 -7.35
C GLN A 189 9.54 -21.70 -6.52
N ALA A 190 8.98 -20.55 -6.93
CA ALA A 190 9.11 -19.29 -6.23
C ALA A 190 8.49 -19.33 -4.81
N VAL A 191 7.36 -20.00 -4.63
CA VAL A 191 6.69 -20.16 -3.31
C VAL A 191 7.15 -21.40 -2.54
N GLY A 192 8.08 -22.16 -3.11
CA GLY A 192 8.68 -23.34 -2.51
C GLY A 192 9.53 -23.02 -1.27
N PRO A 193 9.92 -24.03 -0.48
CA PRO A 193 10.70 -23.82 0.75
C PRO A 193 11.98 -23.00 0.58
N ARG A 194 12.67 -23.19 -0.56
CA ARG A 194 13.90 -22.48 -0.95
C ARG A 194 13.69 -21.40 -2.01
N GLY A 195 12.43 -21.14 -2.37
CA GLY A 195 12.08 -20.17 -3.39
C GLY A 195 12.28 -18.72 -2.93
N VAL A 196 12.47 -17.84 -3.92
CA VAL A 196 12.48 -16.39 -3.75
C VAL A 196 11.25 -15.86 -4.47
N GLU A 197 10.26 -15.43 -3.69
CA GLU A 197 8.94 -15.10 -4.21
C GLU A 197 8.94 -13.84 -5.09
N ALA A 198 9.59 -12.76 -4.65
CA ALA A 198 9.73 -11.51 -5.41
C ALA A 198 11.21 -11.07 -5.42
N PRO A 199 12.02 -11.51 -6.41
CA PRO A 199 13.44 -11.20 -6.50
C PRO A 199 13.73 -9.69 -6.43
N GLY A 200 14.81 -9.30 -5.73
CA GLY A 200 15.19 -7.89 -5.54
C GLY A 200 14.35 -7.12 -4.51
N PHE A 201 13.16 -7.63 -4.16
CA PHE A 201 12.24 -7.02 -3.20
C PHE A 201 12.11 -7.83 -1.91
N LEU A 202 11.45 -8.99 -1.97
CA LEU A 202 11.13 -9.84 -0.82
C LEU A 202 11.33 -11.32 -1.15
N ALA A 203 12.17 -12.01 -0.38
CA ALA A 203 12.34 -13.46 -0.54
C ALA A 203 11.06 -14.24 -0.23
N HIS A 204 10.28 -13.77 0.74
CA HIS A 204 9.04 -14.39 1.17
C HIS A 204 7.96 -13.32 1.36
N ALA A 205 6.82 -13.52 0.73
CA ALA A 205 5.64 -12.69 0.81
C ALA A 205 4.38 -13.57 1.00
N GLU A 206 3.20 -13.09 0.63
CA GLU A 206 1.90 -13.70 0.94
C GLU A 206 1.80 -15.15 0.45
N LEU A 207 2.16 -15.44 -0.81
CA LEU A 207 1.95 -16.76 -1.40
C LEU A 207 2.87 -17.81 -0.78
N SER A 208 4.14 -17.50 -0.53
CA SER A 208 5.05 -18.42 0.17
C SER A 208 4.68 -18.61 1.64
N GLY A 209 4.20 -17.54 2.30
CA GLY A 209 3.65 -17.60 3.64
C GLY A 209 2.46 -18.56 3.75
N PHE A 210 1.50 -18.40 2.83
CA PHE A 210 0.36 -19.29 2.68
C PHE A 210 0.79 -20.73 2.39
N ALA A 211 1.62 -20.95 1.37
CA ALA A 211 2.07 -22.27 0.95
C ALA A 211 2.78 -23.03 2.08
N ARG A 212 3.61 -22.35 2.87
CA ARG A 212 4.31 -22.95 4.03
C ARG A 212 3.33 -23.33 5.14
N ALA A 213 2.38 -22.46 5.47
CA ALA A 213 1.39 -22.74 6.49
C ALA A 213 0.43 -23.86 6.05
N ALA A 214 -0.04 -23.86 4.81
CA ALA A 214 -0.88 -24.91 4.26
C ALA A 214 -0.21 -26.29 4.33
N ARG A 215 1.05 -26.40 3.88
CA ARG A 215 1.85 -27.63 4.00
C ARG A 215 2.04 -28.07 5.45
N ARG A 216 2.24 -27.12 6.38
CA ARG A 216 2.38 -27.43 7.81
C ARG A 216 1.09 -28.01 8.40
N ILE A 217 -0.07 -27.51 7.98
CA ILE A 217 -1.38 -27.90 8.54
C ILE A 217 -1.85 -29.24 7.97
N ALA A 218 -1.73 -29.46 6.66
CA ALA A 218 -2.33 -30.61 5.98
C ALA A 218 -1.34 -31.53 5.28
N GLY A 219 -0.03 -31.23 5.29
CA GLY A 219 0.99 -32.04 4.62
C GLY A 219 0.70 -32.24 3.14
N ASP A 220 0.71 -33.51 2.72
CA ASP A 220 0.39 -33.91 1.35
C ASP A 220 -1.12 -33.94 1.05
N GLY A 221 -1.98 -33.69 2.04
CA GLY A 221 -3.43 -33.56 1.85
C GLY A 221 -3.85 -32.34 1.02
N ILE A 222 -2.94 -31.43 0.69
CA ILE A 222 -3.17 -30.26 -0.17
C ILE A 222 -2.28 -30.33 -1.42
N GLU A 223 -2.86 -29.93 -2.54
CA GLU A 223 -2.19 -29.58 -3.79
C GLU A 223 -2.36 -28.08 -4.04
N LEU A 224 -1.24 -27.38 -4.29
CA LEU A 224 -1.26 -25.96 -4.66
C LEU A 224 -1.24 -25.85 -6.19
N VAL A 225 -2.27 -25.21 -6.76
CA VAL A 225 -2.42 -25.05 -8.21
C VAL A 225 -1.95 -23.64 -8.61
N PRO A 226 -0.88 -23.49 -9.42
CA PRO A 226 -0.30 -22.19 -9.72
C PRO A 226 -1.08 -21.48 -10.82
N LEU A 227 -1.99 -20.57 -10.47
CA LEU A 227 -2.68 -19.75 -11.46
C LEU A 227 -1.72 -18.67 -11.98
N MET A 228 -1.54 -17.59 -11.23
CA MET A 228 -0.72 -16.47 -11.63
C MET A 228 -0.24 -15.69 -10.42
N SER A 229 0.95 -15.11 -10.48
CA SER A 229 1.38 -14.07 -9.56
C SER A 229 1.86 -12.85 -10.33
N ALA A 230 1.04 -11.80 -10.35
CA ALA A 230 1.33 -10.52 -10.97
C ALA A 230 1.48 -9.42 -9.90
N TRP A 231 2.62 -8.75 -9.85
CA TRP A 231 2.87 -7.62 -8.96
C TRP A 231 3.67 -6.53 -9.67
N ALA A 232 3.12 -5.31 -9.72
CA ALA A 232 3.83 -4.11 -10.17
C ALA A 232 4.16 -3.18 -9.00
N VAL A 233 5.21 -2.36 -9.17
CA VAL A 233 5.49 -1.23 -8.26
C VAL A 233 4.29 -0.26 -8.25
N PRO A 234 4.14 0.56 -7.18
CA PRO A 234 3.12 1.61 -7.18
C PRO A 234 3.23 2.50 -8.44
N GLY A 235 2.08 2.82 -9.03
CA GLY A 235 1.99 3.56 -10.29
C GLY A 235 0.62 4.19 -10.48
N GLY A 236 0.33 4.72 -11.67
CA GLY A 236 -0.99 5.24 -11.98
C GLY A 236 -2.03 4.16 -12.29
N PRO A 237 -3.22 4.54 -12.75
CA PRO A 237 -4.31 3.61 -13.04
C PRO A 237 -3.88 2.52 -14.03
N LEU A 238 -4.35 1.30 -13.81
CA LEU A 238 -4.19 0.20 -14.76
C LEU A 238 -4.96 0.51 -16.05
N SER A 239 -4.31 0.39 -17.21
CA SER A 239 -4.98 0.65 -18.50
C SER A 239 -6.13 -0.34 -18.75
N ARG A 240 -7.13 0.07 -19.54
CA ARG A 240 -8.24 -0.83 -19.92
C ARG A 240 -7.75 -2.07 -20.65
N ALA A 241 -6.74 -1.92 -21.51
CA ALA A 241 -6.16 -3.03 -22.26
C ALA A 241 -5.45 -4.02 -21.32
N ALA A 242 -4.67 -3.52 -20.35
CA ALA A 242 -4.02 -4.36 -19.37
C ALA A 242 -5.03 -5.07 -18.46
N GLN A 243 -6.07 -4.37 -18.02
CA GLN A 243 -7.15 -4.97 -17.25
C GLN A 243 -7.84 -6.12 -18.01
N ALA A 244 -8.21 -5.88 -19.28
CA ALA A 244 -8.82 -6.92 -20.12
C ALA A 244 -7.88 -8.13 -20.30
N TRP A 245 -6.58 -7.88 -20.47
CA TRP A 245 -5.58 -8.94 -20.56
C TRP A 245 -5.51 -9.79 -19.29
N PHE A 246 -5.46 -9.17 -18.11
CA PHE A 246 -5.42 -9.92 -16.84
C PHE A 246 -6.70 -10.74 -16.60
N CYS A 247 -7.88 -10.19 -16.94
CA CYS A 247 -9.12 -10.94 -16.86
C CYS A 247 -9.11 -12.16 -17.79
N ALA A 248 -8.67 -11.99 -19.04
CA ALA A 248 -8.58 -13.08 -20.01
C ALA A 248 -7.56 -14.15 -19.57
N GLU A 249 -6.41 -13.72 -19.05
CA GLU A 249 -5.36 -14.64 -18.60
C GLU A 249 -5.79 -15.45 -17.37
N VAL A 250 -6.43 -14.82 -16.38
CA VAL A 250 -7.01 -15.53 -15.23
C VAL A 250 -8.09 -16.51 -15.69
N ASP A 251 -8.96 -16.12 -16.61
CA ASP A 251 -10.01 -17.01 -17.13
C ASP A 251 -9.44 -18.24 -17.84
N ARG A 252 -8.41 -18.06 -18.66
CA ARG A 252 -7.67 -19.13 -19.33
C ARG A 252 -7.07 -20.10 -18.31
N LEU A 253 -6.33 -19.58 -17.33
CA LEU A 253 -5.69 -20.38 -16.27
C LEU A 253 -6.70 -21.15 -15.43
N LEU A 254 -7.88 -20.58 -15.15
CA LEU A 254 -8.96 -21.30 -14.47
C LEU A 254 -9.52 -22.44 -15.32
N GLY A 255 -9.58 -22.29 -16.64
CA GLY A 255 -9.96 -23.36 -17.57
C GLY A 255 -9.00 -24.54 -17.56
N GLU A 256 -7.72 -24.29 -17.31
CA GLU A 256 -6.65 -25.31 -17.25
C GLU A 256 -6.46 -25.92 -15.86
N ALA A 257 -6.89 -25.23 -14.81
CA ALA A 257 -6.67 -25.63 -13.42
C ALA A 257 -7.40 -26.92 -13.01
N GLY A 258 -8.45 -27.31 -13.74
CA GLY A 258 -9.37 -28.37 -13.33
C GLY A 258 -10.17 -28.00 -12.08
N ARG A 259 -10.65 -29.00 -11.33
CA ARG A 259 -11.46 -28.77 -10.11
C ARG A 259 -10.62 -28.12 -9.01
N LEU A 260 -11.09 -27.00 -8.46
CA LEU A 260 -10.51 -26.33 -7.30
C LEU A 260 -11.48 -26.40 -6.11
N ASP A 261 -10.95 -26.63 -4.91
CA ASP A 261 -11.71 -26.57 -3.66
C ASP A 261 -11.68 -25.17 -3.04
N ALA A 262 -10.61 -24.42 -3.32
CA ALA A 262 -10.47 -23.02 -2.91
C ALA A 262 -9.53 -22.24 -3.84
N VAL A 263 -9.55 -20.92 -3.72
CA VAL A 263 -8.51 -20.04 -4.24
C VAL A 263 -8.02 -19.12 -3.14
N PHE A 264 -6.70 -19.08 -2.96
CA PHE A 264 -6.02 -18.06 -2.19
C PHE A 264 -5.54 -16.95 -3.13
N ILE A 265 -5.97 -15.71 -2.86
CA ILE A 265 -5.62 -14.53 -3.65
C ILE A 265 -4.88 -13.48 -2.83
N SER A 266 -3.66 -13.13 -3.24
CA SER A 266 -2.95 -11.96 -2.74
C SER A 266 -3.36 -10.74 -3.56
N LEU A 267 -4.14 -9.85 -2.94
CA LEU A 267 -4.51 -8.55 -3.49
C LEU A 267 -3.70 -7.44 -2.81
N HIS A 268 -3.60 -6.29 -3.46
CA HIS A 268 -3.21 -5.06 -2.76
C HIS A 268 -4.42 -4.43 -2.07
N GLY A 269 -5.56 -4.42 -2.75
CA GLY A 269 -6.82 -3.81 -2.33
C GLY A 269 -6.90 -2.30 -2.57
N ALA A 270 -5.90 -1.71 -3.23
CA ALA A 270 -5.87 -0.28 -3.58
C ALA A 270 -5.61 -0.07 -5.08
N MET A 271 -5.82 -1.09 -5.90
CA MET A 271 -5.65 -0.96 -7.33
C MET A 271 -6.85 -0.22 -7.93
N ARG A 272 -6.56 0.71 -8.83
CA ARG A 272 -7.54 1.49 -9.59
C ARG A 272 -7.23 1.32 -11.07
N GLY A 273 -8.26 1.15 -11.88
CA GLY A 273 -8.11 1.12 -13.32
C GLY A 273 -8.58 2.42 -13.98
N GLU A 274 -8.23 2.57 -15.24
CA GLU A 274 -8.58 3.71 -16.07
C GLU A 274 -10.10 3.97 -16.08
N GLY A 275 -10.48 5.22 -15.79
CA GLY A 275 -11.88 5.62 -15.71
C GLY A 275 -12.59 5.13 -14.45
N GLY A 276 -11.85 4.90 -13.36
CA GLY A 276 -12.41 4.59 -12.04
C GLY A 276 -12.85 3.14 -11.86
N THR A 277 -12.41 2.21 -12.73
CA THR A 277 -12.69 0.78 -12.56
C THR A 277 -11.98 0.21 -11.33
N ALA A 278 -12.43 -0.95 -10.86
CA ALA A 278 -11.86 -1.67 -9.71
C ALA A 278 -11.32 -3.03 -10.16
N PRO A 279 -10.11 -3.10 -10.77
CA PRO A 279 -9.60 -4.32 -11.39
C PRO A 279 -9.58 -5.55 -10.47
N GLU A 280 -9.27 -5.35 -9.19
CA GLU A 280 -9.23 -6.43 -8.20
C GLU A 280 -10.63 -7.00 -7.92
N ALA A 281 -11.66 -6.15 -7.87
CA ALA A 281 -13.04 -6.59 -7.74
C ALA A 281 -13.53 -7.32 -9.01
N ASP A 282 -13.10 -6.88 -10.20
CA ASP A 282 -13.44 -7.54 -11.46
C ASP A 282 -12.85 -8.95 -11.55
N ILE A 283 -11.63 -9.16 -11.03
CA ILE A 283 -11.03 -10.50 -10.88
C ILE A 283 -11.82 -11.37 -9.89
N LEU A 284 -12.25 -10.82 -8.74
CA LEU A 284 -13.08 -11.57 -7.79
C LEU A 284 -14.44 -11.94 -8.38
N ALA A 285 -15.06 -11.03 -9.15
CA ALA A 285 -16.30 -11.30 -9.86
C ALA A 285 -16.11 -12.39 -10.93
N LEU A 286 -14.99 -12.37 -11.66
CA LEU A 286 -14.63 -13.44 -12.61
C LEU A 286 -14.49 -14.80 -11.91
N LEU A 287 -13.77 -14.85 -10.79
CA LEU A 287 -13.62 -16.07 -9.99
C LEU A 287 -14.98 -16.61 -9.56
N ARG A 288 -15.87 -15.76 -9.06
CA ARG A 288 -17.23 -16.16 -8.66
C ARG A 288 -18.07 -16.68 -9.84
N ARG A 289 -17.99 -16.04 -11.01
CA ARG A 289 -18.68 -16.51 -12.23
C ARG A 289 -18.18 -17.88 -12.68
N ARG A 290 -16.88 -18.17 -12.56
CA ARG A 290 -16.26 -19.41 -13.05
C ARG A 290 -16.32 -20.57 -12.06
N LEU A 291 -16.21 -20.27 -10.76
CA LEU A 291 -16.06 -21.28 -9.71
C LEU A 291 -17.34 -21.48 -8.88
N GLY A 292 -18.32 -20.59 -8.98
CA GLY A 292 -19.55 -20.63 -8.20
C GLY A 292 -19.37 -20.22 -6.73
N SER A 293 -20.42 -20.45 -5.93
CA SER A 293 -20.47 -20.14 -4.49
C SER A 293 -19.74 -21.16 -3.63
N GLU A 294 -19.65 -22.42 -4.07
CA GLU A 294 -19.14 -23.53 -3.28
C GLU A 294 -17.62 -23.49 -3.07
N VAL A 295 -16.89 -22.87 -4.00
CA VAL A 295 -15.44 -22.72 -3.90
C VAL A 295 -15.10 -21.58 -2.95
N VAL A 296 -14.30 -21.88 -1.92
CA VAL A 296 -13.94 -20.88 -0.89
C VAL A 296 -12.89 -19.92 -1.45
N LEU A 297 -13.12 -18.62 -1.31
CA LEU A 297 -12.14 -17.60 -1.68
C LEU A 297 -11.56 -16.97 -0.41
N ALA A 298 -10.24 -17.02 -0.26
CA ALA A 298 -9.51 -16.36 0.81
C ALA A 298 -8.55 -15.32 0.22
N ALA A 299 -8.53 -14.12 0.78
CA ALA A 299 -7.64 -13.07 0.34
C ALA A 299 -6.75 -12.53 1.46
N THR A 300 -5.56 -12.09 1.07
CA THR A 300 -4.82 -11.08 1.83
C THR A 300 -4.87 -9.74 1.10
N VAL A 301 -4.88 -8.66 1.87
CA VAL A 301 -4.82 -7.28 1.35
C VAL A 301 -3.77 -6.46 2.07
N ASP A 302 -3.28 -5.41 1.42
CA ASP A 302 -2.49 -4.38 2.09
C ASP A 302 -3.37 -3.63 3.10
N LEU A 303 -2.77 -3.11 4.18
CA LEU A 303 -3.48 -2.21 5.08
C LEU A 303 -3.82 -0.87 4.43
N HIS A 304 -3.33 -0.55 3.24
CA HIS A 304 -3.76 0.58 2.43
C HIS A 304 -4.98 0.25 1.55
N ALA A 305 -5.57 -0.94 1.67
CA ALA A 305 -6.75 -1.31 0.90
C ALA A 305 -7.95 -0.39 1.16
N HIS A 306 -8.74 -0.18 0.11
CA HIS A 306 -10.08 0.41 0.16
C HIS A 306 -11.11 -0.73 0.12
N LEU A 307 -11.87 -0.90 1.20
CA LEU A 307 -12.85 -1.98 1.29
C LEU A 307 -14.20 -1.54 0.73
N THR A 308 -14.72 -2.33 -0.20
CA THR A 308 -16.03 -2.15 -0.84
C THR A 308 -16.82 -3.46 -0.81
N PRO A 309 -18.16 -3.43 -0.98
CA PRO A 309 -18.94 -4.66 -1.12
C PRO A 309 -18.40 -5.57 -2.23
N ALA A 310 -18.01 -4.99 -3.37
CA ALA A 310 -17.51 -5.74 -4.51
C ALA A 310 -16.16 -6.45 -4.23
N LEU A 311 -15.38 -5.98 -3.26
CA LEU A 311 -14.14 -6.62 -2.83
C LEU A 311 -14.37 -7.63 -1.71
N VAL A 312 -15.24 -7.32 -0.73
CA VAL A 312 -15.39 -8.11 0.50
C VAL A 312 -16.42 -9.23 0.36
N GLU A 313 -17.59 -8.99 -0.23
CA GLU A 313 -18.69 -9.96 -0.30
C GLU A 313 -18.34 -11.24 -1.07
N PRO A 314 -17.48 -11.22 -2.12
CA PRO A 314 -17.02 -12.45 -2.74
C PRO A 314 -16.15 -13.33 -1.84
N LEU A 315 -15.64 -12.86 -0.70
CA LEU A 315 -14.62 -13.56 0.08
C LEU A 315 -15.20 -14.23 1.33
N SER A 316 -14.65 -15.38 1.70
CA SER A 316 -14.96 -16.04 2.97
C SER A 316 -13.92 -15.69 4.05
N VAL A 317 -12.72 -15.30 3.64
CA VAL A 317 -11.62 -14.91 4.53
C VAL A 317 -10.90 -13.71 3.93
N LEU A 318 -10.70 -12.65 4.70
CA LEU A 318 -9.88 -11.49 4.34
C LEU A 318 -8.96 -11.10 5.50
N VAL A 319 -7.65 -11.16 5.26
CA VAL A 319 -6.61 -10.80 6.24
C VAL A 319 -5.77 -9.64 5.73
N ALA A 320 -5.75 -8.52 6.44
CA ALA A 320 -4.88 -7.40 6.10
C ALA A 320 -3.49 -7.52 6.72
N TYR A 321 -2.53 -6.77 6.17
CA TYR A 321 -1.24 -6.53 6.83
C TYR A 321 -1.44 -5.78 8.15
N ARG A 322 -0.50 -5.91 9.09
CA ARG A 322 -0.57 -5.26 10.42
C ARG A 322 0.62 -4.39 10.74
N THR A 323 1.45 -4.12 9.75
CA THR A 323 2.66 -3.34 9.92
C THR A 323 2.79 -2.29 8.83
N ASN A 324 3.13 -1.06 9.21
CA ASN A 324 3.47 0.03 8.32
C ASN A 324 4.76 0.69 8.84
N PRO A 325 5.92 0.53 8.17
CA PRO A 325 6.10 -0.18 6.91
C PRO A 325 5.84 -1.68 6.99
N HIS A 326 5.42 -2.23 5.86
CA HIS A 326 5.08 -3.64 5.71
C HIS A 326 6.31 -4.53 5.91
N ARG A 327 6.22 -5.38 6.91
CA ARG A 327 7.22 -6.39 7.31
C ARG A 327 6.56 -7.72 7.64
N ASP A 328 5.26 -7.87 7.33
CA ASP A 328 4.45 -9.03 7.69
C ASP A 328 3.70 -9.69 6.52
N HIS A 329 4.06 -9.40 5.27
CA HIS A 329 3.55 -10.05 4.03
C HIS A 329 3.36 -11.57 4.18
N ALA A 330 4.45 -12.31 4.44
CA ALA A 330 4.40 -13.77 4.62
C ALA A 330 3.60 -14.22 5.85
N ARG A 331 3.53 -13.39 6.90
CA ARG A 331 2.69 -13.69 8.07
C ARG A 331 1.21 -13.50 7.77
N ALA A 332 0.85 -12.52 6.93
CA ALA A 332 -0.52 -12.34 6.46
C ALA A 332 -0.98 -13.55 5.65
N GLY A 333 -0.15 -14.02 4.71
CA GLY A 333 -0.42 -15.25 3.96
C GLY A 333 -0.55 -16.49 4.85
N ALA A 334 0.33 -16.63 5.86
CA ALA A 334 0.25 -17.72 6.83
C ALA A 334 -1.06 -17.68 7.64
N ARG A 335 -1.47 -16.50 8.13
CA ARG A 335 -2.75 -16.30 8.83
C ARG A 335 -3.95 -16.67 7.95
N ALA A 336 -3.92 -16.31 6.67
CA ALA A 336 -4.99 -16.70 5.74
C ALA A 336 -5.07 -18.22 5.58
N ALA A 337 -3.93 -18.93 5.49
CA ALA A 337 -3.90 -20.39 5.45
C ALA A 337 -4.38 -21.03 6.76
N GLU A 338 -4.03 -20.46 7.91
CA GLU A 338 -4.47 -20.90 9.24
C GLU A 338 -5.99 -20.80 9.45
N ILE A 339 -6.68 -20.04 8.61
CA ILE A 339 -8.15 -19.95 8.59
C ILE A 339 -8.72 -20.83 7.46
N LEU A 340 -8.22 -20.65 6.24
CA LEU A 340 -8.77 -21.32 5.05
C LEU A 340 -8.60 -22.85 5.12
N VAL A 341 -7.42 -23.34 5.49
CA VAL A 341 -7.15 -24.79 5.44
C VAL A 341 -8.00 -25.56 6.45
N PRO A 342 -8.05 -25.18 7.75
CA PRO A 342 -8.96 -25.85 8.69
C PRO A 342 -10.44 -25.73 8.29
N ALA A 343 -10.86 -24.62 7.66
CA ALA A 343 -12.21 -24.49 7.14
C ALA A 343 -12.52 -25.51 6.03
N LEU A 344 -11.59 -25.74 5.11
CA LEU A 344 -11.73 -26.78 4.07
C LEU A 344 -11.75 -28.20 4.66
N LEU A 345 -11.08 -28.41 5.78
CA LEU A 345 -11.08 -29.67 6.54
C LEU A 345 -12.32 -29.82 7.45
N GLY A 346 -13.25 -28.86 7.45
CA GLY A 346 -14.46 -28.88 8.29
C GLY A 346 -14.22 -28.58 9.77
N GLN A 347 -13.03 -28.09 10.13
CA GLN A 347 -12.62 -27.83 11.51
C GLN A 347 -12.97 -26.43 12.00
N LEU A 348 -13.15 -25.47 11.08
CA LEU A 348 -13.55 -24.09 11.35
C LEU A 348 -14.73 -23.69 10.45
N ARG A 349 -15.55 -22.75 10.93
CA ARG A 349 -16.58 -22.07 10.13
C ARG A 349 -16.36 -20.56 10.17
N PRO A 350 -15.45 -20.03 9.33
CA PRO A 350 -15.12 -18.60 9.34
C PRO A 350 -16.37 -17.75 9.09
N THR A 351 -16.70 -16.90 10.06
CA THR A 351 -17.79 -15.92 9.97
C THR A 351 -17.19 -14.52 9.93
N MET A 352 -17.35 -13.84 8.80
CA MET A 352 -16.70 -12.56 8.52
C MET A 352 -17.71 -11.41 8.46
N THR A 353 -17.36 -10.27 9.04
CA THR A 353 -18.08 -8.99 8.91
C THR A 353 -17.08 -7.85 8.73
N TRP A 354 -17.55 -6.71 8.23
CA TRP A 354 -16.69 -5.55 7.97
C TRP A 354 -17.38 -4.22 8.26
N ARG A 355 -16.61 -3.12 8.37
CA ARG A 355 -17.10 -1.74 8.50
C ARG A 355 -16.35 -0.80 7.56
N SER A 356 -17.03 0.22 7.04
CA SER A 356 -16.48 1.33 6.28
C SER A 356 -16.59 2.63 7.07
N LEU A 357 -15.47 3.32 7.26
CA LEU A 357 -15.39 4.58 7.99
C LEU A 357 -15.14 5.72 6.99
N PRO A 358 -15.94 6.80 7.00
CA PRO A 358 -15.78 7.93 6.10
C PRO A 358 -14.65 8.87 6.59
N MET A 359 -13.43 8.34 6.68
CA MET A 359 -12.23 9.13 6.96
C MET A 359 -11.04 8.74 6.07
N VAL A 360 -10.27 9.76 5.69
CA VAL A 360 -9.06 9.65 4.87
C VAL A 360 -7.94 10.42 5.56
N LEU A 361 -6.93 9.71 6.08
CA LEU A 361 -5.79 10.30 6.78
C LEU A 361 -4.47 9.86 6.16
N GLY A 362 -3.58 10.81 5.88
CA GLY A 362 -2.25 10.57 5.30
C GLY A 362 -1.08 10.90 6.24
N GLY A 363 0.11 11.02 5.66
CA GLY A 363 1.26 11.73 6.25
C GLY A 363 1.92 11.09 7.48
N GLY A 364 1.91 9.76 7.59
CA GLY A 364 2.63 9.03 8.64
C GLY A 364 1.86 8.85 9.96
N THR A 365 0.60 9.30 10.01
CA THR A 365 -0.32 9.02 11.13
C THR A 365 -0.71 7.55 11.23
N THR A 366 -0.50 6.78 10.15
CA THR A 366 -0.87 5.37 9.96
C THR A 366 0.28 4.37 10.24
N ILE A 367 1.36 4.82 10.89
CA ILE A 367 2.53 3.97 11.21
C ILE A 367 2.26 3.17 12.49
N ASP A 368 2.38 1.84 12.41
CA ASP A 368 1.85 0.90 13.42
C ASP A 368 2.50 1.06 14.82
N PHE A 369 3.76 1.45 14.86
CA PHE A 369 4.54 1.64 16.08
C PHE A 369 4.63 3.10 16.53
N LEU A 370 3.90 4.04 15.90
CA LEU A 370 3.81 5.42 16.40
C LEU A 370 2.70 5.58 17.45
N PRO A 371 2.81 6.56 18.37
CA PRO A 371 1.84 6.75 19.46
C PRO A 371 0.38 6.84 19.02
N THR A 372 0.11 7.33 17.81
CA THR A 372 -1.23 7.42 17.23
C THR A 372 -1.87 6.04 17.03
N MET A 373 -1.17 5.10 16.37
CA MET A 373 -1.74 3.79 16.02
C MET A 373 -1.42 2.67 17.00
N ARG A 374 -0.37 2.82 17.83
CA ARG A 374 0.02 1.82 18.83
C ARG A 374 -1.14 1.29 19.68
N PRO A 375 -2.06 2.14 20.20
CA PRO A 375 -3.20 1.67 20.98
C PRO A 375 -4.15 0.78 20.17
N VAL A 376 -4.42 1.12 18.91
CA VAL A 376 -5.32 0.38 18.02
C VAL A 376 -4.73 -0.99 17.66
N PHE A 377 -3.46 -1.06 17.25
CA PHE A 377 -2.83 -2.35 16.98
C PHE A 377 -2.67 -3.22 18.24
N ARG A 378 -2.52 -2.61 19.43
CA ARG A 378 -2.55 -3.34 20.71
C ARG A 378 -3.95 -3.89 21.00
N ARG A 379 -5.01 -3.15 20.64
CA ARG A 379 -6.40 -3.59 20.76
C ARG A 379 -6.65 -4.83 19.91
N MET A 380 -6.24 -4.79 18.64
CA MET A 380 -6.34 -5.93 17.72
C MET A 380 -5.68 -7.19 18.30
N ARG A 381 -4.42 -7.07 18.77
CA ARG A 381 -3.71 -8.20 19.42
C ARG A 381 -4.38 -8.72 20.69
N ARG A 382 -5.19 -7.90 21.37
CA ARG A 382 -5.95 -8.34 22.56
C ARG A 382 -7.21 -9.09 22.15
N MET A 383 -7.90 -8.64 21.11
CA MET A 383 -9.11 -9.30 20.57
C MET A 383 -8.81 -10.74 20.16
N GLU A 384 -7.69 -10.96 19.47
CA GLU A 384 -7.25 -12.27 18.96
C GLU A 384 -6.67 -13.21 20.03
N ARG A 385 -6.73 -12.84 21.32
CA ARG A 385 -6.44 -13.78 22.41
C ARG A 385 -7.65 -14.63 22.76
N ASP A 386 -8.85 -14.21 22.36
CA ASP A 386 -10.04 -15.03 22.45
C ASP A 386 -9.96 -16.10 21.34
N PRO A 387 -9.97 -17.40 21.67
CA PRO A 387 -9.83 -18.48 20.69
C PRO A 387 -10.97 -18.53 19.66
N ARG A 388 -12.11 -17.87 19.93
CA ARG A 388 -13.22 -17.74 18.98
C ARG A 388 -12.94 -16.71 17.88
N VAL A 389 -11.90 -15.90 18.03
CA VAL A 389 -11.54 -14.82 17.09
C VAL A 389 -10.40 -15.30 16.19
N LEU A 390 -10.71 -15.48 14.91
CA LEU A 390 -9.75 -15.99 13.92
C LEU A 390 -8.83 -14.88 13.40
N SER A 391 -9.36 -13.68 13.15
CA SER A 391 -8.56 -12.52 12.75
C SER A 391 -9.34 -11.21 12.87
N VAL A 392 -8.65 -10.13 13.23
CA VAL A 392 -9.13 -8.76 12.99
C VAL A 392 -8.14 -7.96 12.14
N SER A 393 -8.67 -7.14 11.25
CA SER A 393 -7.92 -6.38 10.24
C SER A 393 -8.38 -4.92 10.24
N LEU A 394 -7.43 -4.01 10.02
CA LEU A 394 -7.67 -2.57 9.85
C LEU A 394 -7.01 -2.12 8.55
N CYS A 395 -7.80 -1.56 7.65
CA CYS A 395 -7.37 -0.95 6.39
C CYS A 395 -7.53 0.58 6.51
N MET A 396 -6.49 1.33 6.20
CA MET A 396 -6.36 2.77 6.38
C MET A 396 -6.32 3.55 5.05
N CYS A 397 -6.74 2.89 3.96
CA CYS A 397 -6.83 3.37 2.58
C CYS A 397 -5.59 4.08 1.99
N HIS A 398 -5.33 3.84 0.71
CA HIS A 398 -4.45 4.69 -0.08
C HIS A 398 -5.18 5.99 -0.44
N ILE A 399 -4.68 7.13 0.04
CA ILE A 399 -5.42 8.39 -0.03
C ILE A 399 -5.50 9.00 -1.44
N TRP A 400 -4.63 8.58 -2.36
CA TRP A 400 -4.59 9.07 -3.73
C TRP A 400 -5.43 8.18 -4.66
N SER A 401 -6.67 7.93 -4.27
CA SER A 401 -7.62 7.08 -4.98
C SER A 401 -8.89 7.85 -5.31
N ASP A 402 -9.33 7.80 -6.57
CA ASP A 402 -10.54 8.46 -7.09
C ASP A 402 -11.87 7.79 -6.69
N ALA A 403 -11.83 6.81 -5.78
CA ALA A 403 -13.03 6.12 -5.32
C ALA A 403 -13.96 7.11 -4.57
N PRO A 404 -15.24 7.24 -4.98
CA PRO A 404 -16.16 8.19 -4.37
C PRO A 404 -16.46 7.83 -2.90
N ASP A 405 -16.40 6.56 -2.55
CA ASP A 405 -16.67 6.03 -1.22
C ASP A 405 -15.41 5.77 -0.39
N LEU A 406 -14.26 6.34 -0.78
CA LEU A 406 -12.97 6.11 -0.13
C LEU A 406 -13.04 6.29 1.40
N GLY A 407 -12.37 5.39 2.11
CA GLY A 407 -12.19 5.52 3.55
C GLY A 407 -11.53 4.31 4.20
N TRP A 408 -11.33 4.42 5.51
CA TRP A 408 -10.80 3.31 6.30
C TRP A 408 -11.81 2.17 6.40
N GLY A 409 -11.31 0.95 6.60
CA GLY A 409 -12.11 -0.26 6.69
C GLY A 409 -11.67 -1.15 7.84
N VAL A 410 -12.59 -1.90 8.41
CA VAL A 410 -12.33 -2.91 9.45
C VAL A 410 -12.91 -4.23 9.01
N VAL A 411 -12.22 -5.34 9.29
CA VAL A 411 -12.76 -6.70 9.11
C VAL A 411 -12.54 -7.49 10.39
N ALA A 412 -13.55 -8.25 10.81
CA ALA A 412 -13.46 -9.20 11.90
C ALA A 412 -13.94 -10.58 11.43
N ILE A 413 -13.18 -11.62 11.81
CA ILE A 413 -13.47 -13.01 11.48
C ILE A 413 -13.48 -13.80 12.79
N THR A 414 -14.55 -14.54 13.02
CA THR A 414 -14.75 -15.45 14.15
C THR A 414 -15.00 -16.87 13.65
N ASP A 415 -14.94 -17.83 14.57
CA ASP A 415 -15.42 -19.19 14.32
C ASP A 415 -16.90 -19.28 14.69
N ASP A 416 -17.76 -19.26 13.67
CA ASP A 416 -19.23 -19.43 13.77
C ASP A 416 -19.97 -18.48 14.74
N ASP A 417 -19.44 -17.28 14.99
CA ASP A 417 -20.04 -16.30 15.91
C ASP A 417 -20.18 -14.93 15.26
N ALA A 418 -21.28 -14.74 14.51
CA ALA A 418 -21.58 -13.49 13.81
C ALA A 418 -21.76 -12.30 14.77
N ALA A 419 -22.35 -12.53 15.94
CA ALA A 419 -22.58 -11.47 16.93
C ALA A 419 -21.27 -10.97 17.52
N LEU A 420 -20.34 -11.87 17.84
CA LEU A 420 -18.99 -11.51 18.27
C LEU A 420 -18.21 -10.80 17.15
N ALA A 421 -18.32 -11.27 15.90
CA ALA A 421 -17.67 -10.62 14.77
C ALA A 421 -18.14 -9.16 14.64
N ASP A 422 -19.46 -8.91 14.72
CA ASP A 422 -20.02 -7.57 14.63
C ASP A 422 -19.60 -6.67 15.79
N ALA A 423 -19.60 -7.20 17.03
CA ALA A 423 -19.14 -6.44 18.20
C ALA A 423 -17.66 -6.04 18.09
N LEU A 424 -16.81 -6.95 17.60
CA LEU A 424 -15.38 -6.67 17.41
C LEU A 424 -15.12 -5.66 16.29
N ALA A 425 -15.88 -5.74 15.20
CA ALA A 425 -15.76 -4.81 14.09
C ALA A 425 -16.17 -3.39 14.51
N ASP A 426 -17.28 -3.25 15.25
CA ASP A 426 -17.73 -1.98 15.83
C ASP A 426 -16.69 -1.42 16.82
N GLU A 427 -16.18 -2.26 17.72
CA GLU A 427 -15.20 -1.86 18.73
C GLU A 427 -13.89 -1.37 18.10
N LEU A 428 -13.41 -2.03 17.05
CA LEU A 428 -12.21 -1.62 16.33
C LEU A 428 -12.47 -0.38 15.47
N ALA A 429 -13.64 -0.27 14.84
CA ALA A 429 -14.04 0.91 14.09
C ALA A 429 -14.13 2.14 14.99
N ASP A 430 -14.75 2.05 16.17
CA ASP A 430 -14.81 3.15 17.13
C ASP A 430 -13.41 3.57 17.61
N ALA A 431 -12.52 2.61 17.87
CA ALA A 431 -11.14 2.89 18.26
C ALA A 431 -10.36 3.61 17.14
N ALA A 432 -10.57 3.24 15.87
CA ALA A 432 -9.97 3.90 14.73
C ALA A 432 -10.57 5.30 14.50
N TRP A 433 -11.90 5.43 14.55
CA TRP A 433 -12.63 6.68 14.37
C TRP A 433 -12.27 7.75 15.40
N ALA A 434 -11.94 7.34 16.62
CA ALA A 434 -11.46 8.24 17.68
C ALA A 434 -10.14 8.95 17.30
N LEU A 435 -9.37 8.42 16.35
CA LEU A 435 -8.13 9.02 15.87
C LEU A 435 -8.33 10.05 14.76
N ARG A 436 -9.55 10.24 14.24
CA ARG A 436 -9.80 11.06 13.03
C ARG A 436 -9.18 12.45 13.10
N HIS A 437 -9.23 13.10 14.26
CA HIS A 437 -8.68 14.45 14.47
C HIS A 437 -7.15 14.51 14.59
N ARG A 438 -6.44 13.38 14.45
CA ARG A 438 -4.97 13.32 14.44
C ARG A 438 -4.44 13.53 13.02
N LEU A 439 -4.59 14.76 12.54
CA LEU A 439 -4.20 15.15 11.18
C LEU A 439 -2.69 15.01 10.93
N PRO A 440 -2.26 14.81 9.67
CA PRO A 440 -0.84 14.81 9.30
C PRO A 440 -0.17 16.15 9.66
N PRO A 441 1.15 16.13 9.93
CA PRO A 441 1.89 17.35 10.20
C PRO A 441 1.97 18.23 8.96
N GLU A 442 2.05 19.54 9.17
CA GLU A 442 2.41 20.47 8.11
C GLU A 442 3.84 20.19 7.63
N LEU A 443 4.01 20.13 6.31
CA LEU A 443 5.28 19.84 5.67
C LEU A 443 5.93 21.14 5.18
N PRO A 444 7.24 21.35 5.43
CA PRO A 444 7.97 22.48 4.88
C PRO A 444 7.92 22.48 3.36
N ASP A 445 7.96 23.66 2.74
CA ASP A 445 8.19 23.78 1.31
C ASP A 445 9.64 23.43 0.94
N ALA A 446 9.98 23.47 -0.36
CA ALA A 446 11.32 23.15 -0.85
C ALA A 446 12.41 24.06 -0.26
N ALA A 447 12.15 25.37 -0.17
CA ALA A 447 13.11 26.35 0.34
C ALA A 447 13.36 26.14 1.84
N GLU A 448 12.30 25.99 2.63
CA GLU A 448 12.40 25.71 4.06
C GLU A 448 13.09 24.36 4.31
N ALA A 449 12.79 23.33 3.52
CA ALA A 449 13.45 22.02 3.64
C ALA A 449 14.96 22.12 3.41
N LEU A 450 15.38 22.88 2.40
CA LEU A 450 16.79 23.11 2.10
C LEU A 450 17.49 23.93 3.20
N GLN A 451 16.84 24.98 3.72
CA GLN A 451 17.36 25.76 4.84
C GLN A 451 17.56 24.91 6.09
N ARG A 452 16.59 24.06 6.43
CA ARG A 452 16.69 23.09 7.54
C ARG A 452 17.86 22.11 7.34
N ALA A 453 18.05 21.61 6.12
CA ALA A 453 19.18 20.73 5.79
C ALA A 453 20.54 21.45 5.90
N ARG A 454 20.61 22.70 5.43
CA ARG A 454 21.81 23.56 5.52
C ARG A 454 22.20 23.82 6.98
N ALA A 455 21.22 24.16 7.83
CA ALA A 455 21.39 24.39 9.26
C ALA A 455 21.86 23.15 10.04
N ALA A 456 21.54 21.94 9.56
CA ALA A 456 21.89 20.67 10.19
C ALA A 456 23.38 20.26 10.02
N ARG A 457 24.33 21.20 10.18
CA ARG A 457 25.78 21.00 9.92
C ARG A 457 26.36 19.77 10.62
N TRP A 458 26.04 19.58 11.91
CA TRP A 458 26.50 18.42 12.68
C TRP A 458 25.92 17.10 12.17
N ARG A 459 24.65 17.07 11.74
CA ARG A 459 24.02 15.88 11.18
C ARG A 459 24.73 15.47 9.88
N ARG A 460 25.03 16.44 9.01
CA ARG A 460 25.74 16.24 7.74
C ARG A 460 27.20 15.81 7.90
N ARG A 461 27.83 16.07 9.05
CA ARG A 461 29.20 15.60 9.30
C ARG A 461 29.28 14.10 9.61
N PHE A 462 28.20 13.50 10.10
CA PHE A 462 28.15 12.08 10.50
C PHE A 462 27.25 11.24 9.60
N GLY A 463 26.90 11.72 8.41
CA GLY A 463 26.03 11.06 7.44
C GLY A 463 25.33 12.09 6.57
N THR A 464 24.13 11.77 6.10
CA THR A 464 23.39 12.63 5.17
C THR A 464 22.04 13.08 5.74
N VAL A 465 21.56 14.23 5.29
CA VAL A 465 20.16 14.64 5.48
C VAL A 465 19.35 14.06 4.32
N CYS A 466 18.34 13.24 4.62
CA CYS A 466 17.43 12.76 3.60
C CYS A 466 16.27 13.73 3.42
N ILE A 467 16.14 14.30 2.22
CA ILE A 467 14.95 15.08 1.84
C ILE A 467 14.04 14.18 1.02
N SER A 468 12.86 13.87 1.55
CA SER A 468 11.82 13.19 0.80
C SER A 468 10.99 14.23 0.05
N ASP A 469 10.89 14.11 -1.26
CA ASP A 469 9.91 14.86 -2.04
C ASP A 469 8.52 14.24 -1.80
N ALA A 470 7.79 14.81 -0.84
CA ALA A 470 6.49 14.30 -0.41
C ALA A 470 5.40 14.52 -1.45
N SER A 471 5.64 15.33 -2.46
CA SER A 471 4.69 15.61 -3.55
C SER A 471 4.91 14.73 -4.78
N ASP A 472 6.04 14.03 -4.87
CA ASP A 472 6.38 13.13 -5.98
C ASP A 472 6.98 11.80 -5.47
N MET A 473 6.21 11.11 -4.63
CA MET A 473 6.60 9.82 -4.05
C MET A 473 6.30 8.66 -5.01
N VAL A 474 7.33 8.14 -5.67
CA VAL A 474 7.23 6.94 -6.51
C VAL A 474 6.67 5.75 -5.74
N GLY A 475 7.05 5.61 -4.47
CA GLY A 475 6.51 4.54 -3.59
C GLY A 475 5.04 4.69 -3.20
N ALA A 476 4.36 5.73 -3.70
CA ALA A 476 2.93 5.98 -3.57
C ALA A 476 2.29 6.29 -4.95
N GLY A 477 2.90 5.79 -6.02
CA GLY A 477 2.38 5.86 -7.39
C GLY A 477 2.61 7.16 -8.14
N ALA A 478 3.42 8.09 -7.64
CA ALA A 478 3.82 9.25 -8.42
C ALA A 478 4.77 8.87 -9.57
N ALA A 479 4.76 9.66 -10.65
CA ALA A 479 5.59 9.39 -11.83
C ALA A 479 7.10 9.48 -11.56
N GLY A 480 7.55 10.29 -10.58
CA GLY A 480 8.96 10.46 -10.23
C GLY A 480 9.72 11.48 -11.08
N GLU A 481 9.02 12.26 -11.91
CA GLU A 481 9.61 13.25 -12.83
C GLU A 481 9.58 14.70 -12.32
N SER A 482 9.11 14.94 -11.09
CA SER A 482 8.96 16.31 -10.58
C SER A 482 10.29 17.02 -10.52
N THR A 483 10.37 18.17 -11.21
CA THR A 483 11.54 19.05 -11.24
C THR A 483 11.50 20.10 -10.13
N ARG A 484 10.38 20.22 -9.40
CA ARG A 484 10.13 21.32 -8.46
C ARG A 484 11.09 21.33 -7.29
N LEU A 485 11.38 20.17 -6.69
CA LEU A 485 12.43 20.10 -5.67
C LEU A 485 13.81 20.33 -6.29
N LEU A 486 14.07 19.73 -7.46
CA LEU A 486 15.36 19.81 -8.15
C LEU A 486 15.74 21.25 -8.51
N SER A 487 14.78 22.08 -8.95
CA SER A 487 15.03 23.48 -9.32
C SER A 487 15.50 24.30 -8.11
N HIS A 488 14.89 24.13 -6.94
CA HIS A 488 15.36 24.77 -5.70
C HIS A 488 16.72 24.25 -5.27
N LEU A 489 16.97 22.93 -5.39
CA LEU A 489 18.27 22.35 -5.06
C LEU A 489 19.38 22.91 -5.93
N LEU A 490 19.14 23.12 -7.24
CA LEU A 490 20.11 23.74 -8.15
C LEU A 490 20.28 25.25 -7.91
N ALA A 491 19.20 25.96 -7.59
CA ALA A 491 19.23 27.42 -7.43
C ALA A 491 19.83 27.87 -6.10
N GLU A 492 19.64 27.10 -5.02
CA GLU A 492 19.96 27.52 -3.65
C GLU A 492 20.84 26.51 -2.89
N GLY A 493 21.26 25.42 -3.54
CA GLY A 493 22.02 24.33 -2.92
C GLY A 493 23.53 24.57 -2.85
N GLN A 494 24.04 25.74 -3.26
CA GLN A 494 25.48 25.98 -3.38
C GLN A 494 26.21 25.70 -2.04
N GLY A 495 27.38 25.06 -2.16
CA GLY A 495 28.18 24.64 -1.01
C GLY A 495 27.69 23.38 -0.29
N LEU A 496 26.70 22.67 -0.84
CA LEU A 496 26.25 21.35 -0.38
C LEU A 496 26.44 20.32 -1.48
N ARG A 497 26.90 19.11 -1.13
CA ARG A 497 26.93 17.98 -2.06
C ARG A 497 25.59 17.25 -2.04
N ILE A 498 24.84 17.32 -3.13
CA ILE A 498 23.45 16.83 -3.21
C ILE A 498 23.38 15.62 -4.15
N LEU A 499 22.72 14.54 -3.74
CA LEU A 499 22.34 13.44 -4.63
C LEU A 499 20.84 13.48 -4.87
N ALA A 500 20.40 13.42 -6.12
CA ALA A 500 18.98 13.45 -6.45
C ALA A 500 18.60 12.42 -7.53
N PRO A 501 17.37 11.86 -7.50
CA PRO A 501 16.84 11.05 -8.57
C PRO A 501 15.75 11.78 -9.37
N ILE A 502 15.65 11.51 -10.67
CA ILE A 502 14.53 11.94 -11.51
C ILE A 502 14.23 10.90 -12.61
N ARG A 503 12.94 10.72 -12.94
CA ARG A 503 12.52 9.97 -14.11
C ARG A 503 12.54 10.87 -15.34
N ASP A 504 13.26 10.50 -16.39
CA ASP A 504 13.15 11.14 -17.69
C ASP A 504 13.70 10.23 -18.80
N ALA A 505 12.84 9.41 -19.39
CA ALA A 505 13.24 8.48 -20.46
C ALA A 505 13.72 9.20 -21.73
N ALA A 506 13.21 10.41 -22.02
CA ALA A 506 13.62 11.19 -23.17
C ALA A 506 15.03 11.75 -23.00
N ALA A 507 15.37 12.25 -21.80
CA ALA A 507 16.73 12.65 -21.48
C ALA A 507 17.70 11.46 -21.50
N VAL A 508 17.26 10.29 -21.01
CA VAL A 508 18.07 9.06 -21.13
C VAL A 508 18.34 8.73 -22.59
N ALA A 509 17.31 8.68 -23.43
CA ALA A 509 17.46 8.37 -24.85
C ALA A 509 18.38 9.38 -25.58
N ALA A 510 18.22 10.68 -25.31
CA ALA A 510 19.00 11.73 -25.97
C ALA A 510 20.50 11.69 -25.64
N LEU A 511 20.86 11.25 -24.43
CA LEU A 511 22.25 11.28 -23.95
C LEU A 511 22.92 9.89 -23.92
N TRP A 512 22.19 8.81 -24.20
CA TRP A 512 22.69 7.44 -24.04
C TRP A 512 23.91 7.13 -24.91
N ASP A 513 23.92 7.64 -26.15
CA ASP A 513 24.97 7.34 -27.13
C ASP A 513 26.17 8.29 -27.04
N LEU A 514 26.09 9.35 -26.21
CA LEU A 514 27.21 10.25 -25.96
C LEU A 514 28.27 9.57 -25.07
N PRO A 515 29.57 9.85 -25.27
CA PRO A 515 30.62 9.27 -24.44
C PRO A 515 30.55 9.78 -22.99
N ASP A 516 30.98 8.95 -22.04
CA ASP A 516 31.14 9.38 -20.66
C ASP A 516 32.14 10.56 -20.63
N GLY A 517 31.76 11.62 -19.93
CA GLY A 517 32.53 12.86 -19.81
C GLY A 517 32.08 14.00 -20.72
N SER A 518 31.12 13.80 -21.62
CA SER A 518 30.54 14.86 -22.46
C SER A 518 29.86 15.96 -21.65
N GLU A 519 30.08 17.21 -22.06
CA GLU A 519 29.24 18.34 -21.65
C GLU A 519 27.87 18.22 -22.36
N VAL A 520 26.80 18.43 -21.61
CA VAL A 520 25.43 18.22 -22.07
C VAL A 520 24.55 19.40 -21.65
N ALA A 521 23.63 19.76 -22.54
CA ALA A 521 22.52 20.66 -22.27
C ALA A 521 21.22 19.91 -22.57
N VAL A 522 20.35 19.76 -21.59
CA VAL A 522 19.11 18.96 -21.71
C VAL A 522 18.00 19.59 -20.88
N THR A 523 16.76 19.44 -21.34
CA THR A 523 15.58 19.84 -20.57
C THR A 523 14.97 18.62 -19.90
N LEU A 524 14.95 18.63 -18.56
CA LEU A 524 14.44 17.56 -17.71
C LEU A 524 12.97 17.78 -17.33
N GLY A 525 12.22 16.68 -17.22
CA GLY A 525 10.84 16.68 -16.74
C GLY A 525 9.85 17.41 -17.63
N GLY A 526 8.61 17.56 -17.14
CA GLY A 526 7.50 18.22 -17.86
C GLY A 526 6.98 17.46 -19.07
N ARG A 527 7.12 16.11 -19.08
CA ARG A 527 6.68 15.26 -20.20
C ARG A 527 5.56 14.31 -19.81
N LEU A 528 5.57 13.79 -18.58
CA LEU A 528 4.55 12.86 -18.09
C LEU A 528 3.44 13.62 -17.36
N ASP A 529 3.79 14.60 -16.54
CA ASP A 529 2.85 15.43 -15.81
C ASP A 529 2.75 16.83 -16.43
N PRO A 530 1.59 17.22 -17.00
CA PRO A 530 1.39 18.54 -17.59
C PRO A 530 1.61 19.71 -16.61
N ASP A 531 1.41 19.49 -15.31
CA ASP A 531 1.58 20.52 -14.28
C ASP A 531 3.05 20.63 -13.80
N ASN A 532 3.93 19.74 -14.26
CA ASN A 532 5.34 19.72 -13.89
C ASN A 532 6.16 20.63 -14.82
N PRO A 533 6.88 21.64 -14.31
CA PRO A 533 7.61 22.56 -15.16
C PRO A 533 8.83 21.86 -15.80
N PRO A 534 9.09 22.05 -17.10
CA PRO A 534 10.34 21.60 -17.71
C PRO A 534 11.52 22.40 -17.14
N LEU A 535 12.64 21.72 -16.91
CA LEU A 535 13.83 22.31 -16.28
C LEU A 535 15.05 22.18 -17.20
N PRO A 536 15.47 23.26 -17.90
CA PRO A 536 16.71 23.26 -18.66
C PRO A 536 17.91 23.18 -17.70
N VAL A 537 18.82 22.25 -17.95
CA VAL A 537 20.05 22.08 -17.18
C VAL A 537 21.26 21.95 -18.10
N GLN A 538 22.41 22.36 -17.58
CA GLN A 538 23.71 22.15 -18.19
C GLN A 538 24.63 21.45 -17.19
N GLY A 539 25.46 20.54 -17.69
CA GLY A 539 26.45 19.88 -16.87
C GLY A 539 27.12 18.76 -17.63
N ARG A 540 27.64 17.77 -16.91
CA ARG A 540 28.49 16.73 -17.49
C ARG A 540 27.88 15.35 -17.32
N LEU A 541 27.79 14.59 -18.41
CA LEU A 541 27.46 13.17 -18.37
C LEU A 541 28.63 12.42 -17.74
N ARG A 542 28.45 11.85 -16.56
CA ARG A 542 29.52 11.18 -15.83
C ARG A 542 29.56 9.68 -16.03
N ARG A 543 28.40 9.04 -16.08
CA ARG A 543 28.30 7.57 -16.14
C ARG A 543 26.96 7.12 -16.67
N LYS A 544 26.99 5.99 -17.38
CA LYS A 544 25.81 5.26 -17.84
C LYS A 544 25.75 3.87 -17.22
N ARG A 545 24.54 3.36 -16.97
CA ARG A 545 24.31 1.99 -16.49
C ARG A 545 22.95 1.49 -16.93
N ALA A 546 22.87 0.25 -17.41
CA ALA A 546 21.59 -0.44 -17.58
C ALA A 546 21.22 -1.12 -16.26
N ASP A 547 19.96 -0.98 -15.84
CA ASP A 547 19.41 -1.57 -14.63
C ASP A 547 18.13 -2.34 -14.97
N THR A 548 17.93 -3.50 -14.35
CA THR A 548 16.77 -4.35 -14.62
C THR A 548 15.48 -3.78 -14.03
N ALA A 549 15.57 -3.00 -12.95
CA ALA A 549 14.42 -2.43 -12.27
C ALA A 549 14.06 -1.03 -12.82
N PHE A 550 15.07 -0.20 -13.09
CA PHE A 550 14.88 1.21 -13.45
C PHE A 550 15.12 1.52 -14.93
N GLY A 551 15.47 0.52 -15.74
CA GLY A 551 15.87 0.69 -17.13
C GLY A 551 17.26 1.32 -17.26
N ARG A 552 17.50 2.01 -18.36
CA ARG A 552 18.73 2.78 -18.57
C ARG A 552 18.80 3.96 -17.60
N CYS A 553 19.97 4.14 -17.01
CA CYS A 553 20.25 5.16 -16.00
C CYS A 553 21.46 6.00 -16.41
N LEU A 554 21.36 7.31 -16.20
CA LEU A 554 22.45 8.28 -16.37
C LEU A 554 22.81 8.92 -15.04
N LEU A 555 24.09 9.24 -14.87
CA LEU A 555 24.57 10.14 -13.81
C LEU A 555 25.04 11.44 -14.46
N LEU A 556 24.37 12.54 -14.13
CA LEU A 556 24.75 13.90 -14.53
C LEU A 556 25.34 14.64 -13.32
N ASP A 557 26.50 15.26 -13.49
CA ASP A 557 27.03 16.22 -12.51
C ASP A 557 26.60 17.64 -12.94
N LEU A 558 25.74 18.26 -12.14
CA LEU A 558 25.16 19.60 -12.31
C LEU A 558 25.66 20.52 -11.19
N ASP A 559 26.91 20.99 -11.32
CA ASP A 559 27.63 21.74 -10.28
C ASP A 559 27.65 21.01 -8.93
N HIS A 560 26.80 21.41 -7.98
CA HIS A 560 26.72 20.85 -6.63
C HIS A 560 25.65 19.73 -6.48
N VAL A 561 24.91 19.42 -7.55
CA VAL A 561 23.93 18.33 -7.62
C VAL A 561 24.44 17.19 -8.50
N GLN A 562 24.44 15.98 -7.96
CA GLN A 562 24.70 14.75 -8.70
C GLN A 562 23.37 14.04 -8.95
N LEU A 563 22.88 14.13 -10.19
CA LEU A 563 21.55 13.72 -10.58
C LEU A 563 21.57 12.35 -11.26
N VAL A 564 20.82 11.40 -10.70
CA VAL A 564 20.55 10.10 -11.33
C VAL A 564 19.26 10.21 -12.13
N VAL A 565 19.36 10.13 -13.45
CA VAL A 565 18.22 10.14 -14.38
C VAL A 565 17.90 8.71 -14.78
N THR A 566 16.64 8.28 -14.67
CA THR A 566 16.20 6.92 -14.99
C THR A 566 15.09 6.90 -16.05
N GLU A 567 15.00 5.84 -16.84
CA GLU A 567 13.85 5.63 -17.74
C GLU A 567 12.57 5.27 -16.98
N GLY A 568 12.70 4.32 -16.05
CA GLY A 568 11.61 3.87 -15.19
C GLY A 568 11.47 4.74 -13.92
N PRO A 569 10.42 4.51 -13.11
CA PRO A 569 10.21 5.24 -11.86
C PRO A 569 11.38 5.06 -10.87
N PRO A 570 12.07 6.13 -10.43
CA PRO A 570 13.24 6.03 -9.59
C PRO A 570 12.87 5.82 -8.12
N LEU A 571 12.62 4.57 -7.74
CA LEU A 571 12.37 4.20 -6.35
C LEU A 571 13.70 4.12 -5.57
N ALA A 572 14.25 5.28 -5.20
CA ALA A 572 15.49 5.44 -4.42
C ALA A 572 15.35 5.03 -2.94
N MET A 573 14.80 3.84 -2.69
CA MET A 573 14.46 3.33 -1.35
C MET A 573 15.66 2.79 -0.59
N LYS A 574 16.68 2.29 -1.31
CA LYS A 574 17.90 1.70 -0.74
C LYS A 574 19.11 2.56 -1.13
N PRO A 575 20.14 2.68 -0.26
CA PRO A 575 21.39 3.37 -0.63
C PRO A 575 22.09 2.79 -1.87
N SER A 576 21.80 1.53 -2.22
CA SER A 576 22.31 0.87 -3.43
C SER A 576 21.91 1.60 -4.70
N PHE A 577 20.74 2.25 -4.75
CA PHE A 577 20.32 3.06 -5.89
C PHE A 577 21.40 4.07 -6.33
N TYR A 578 21.97 4.79 -5.36
CA TYR A 578 23.06 5.73 -5.60
C TYR A 578 24.43 5.05 -5.74
N ARG A 579 24.70 4.05 -4.88
CA ARG A 579 25.99 3.34 -4.87
C ARG A 579 26.29 2.65 -6.19
N ASP A 580 25.27 2.07 -6.82
CA ASP A 580 25.44 1.30 -8.05
C ASP A 580 25.75 2.24 -9.23
N MET A 581 25.41 3.54 -9.13
CA MET A 581 25.86 4.62 -10.01
C MET A 581 27.24 5.19 -9.64
N GLY A 582 27.89 4.68 -8.58
CA GLY A 582 29.22 5.11 -8.13
C GLY A 582 29.20 6.26 -7.11
N LEU A 583 28.03 6.63 -6.61
CA LEU A 583 27.87 7.68 -5.60
C LEU A 583 28.00 7.10 -4.20
N ARG A 584 28.37 7.94 -3.22
CA ARG A 584 28.50 7.50 -1.82
C ARG A 584 27.56 8.32 -0.94
N PRO A 585 26.35 7.82 -0.63
CA PRO A 585 25.37 8.55 0.19
C PRO A 585 25.92 9.06 1.53
N TRP A 586 26.87 8.33 2.13
CA TRP A 586 27.50 8.74 3.38
C TRP A 586 28.22 10.10 3.31
N PHE A 587 28.76 10.47 2.14
CA PHE A 587 29.52 11.71 1.94
C PHE A 587 28.69 12.82 1.29
N ALA A 588 27.41 12.58 1.07
CA ALA A 588 26.50 13.61 0.57
C ALA A 588 25.93 14.41 1.74
N ASP A 589 25.87 15.72 1.59
CA ASP A 589 25.17 16.60 2.52
C ASP A 589 23.67 16.33 2.51
N ILE A 590 23.12 16.11 1.30
CA ILE A 590 21.72 15.81 1.06
C ILE A 590 21.59 14.59 0.15
N CYS A 591 20.71 13.66 0.50
CA CYS A 591 20.19 12.64 -0.39
C CYS A 591 18.69 12.83 -0.56
N VAL A 592 18.25 13.09 -1.78
CA VAL A 592 16.82 13.11 -2.09
C VAL A 592 16.30 11.68 -2.19
N VAL A 593 15.10 11.46 -1.68
CA VAL A 593 14.37 10.20 -1.80
C VAL A 593 12.94 10.50 -2.25
N LYS A 594 12.34 9.59 -3.02
CA LYS A 594 10.94 9.69 -3.47
C LYS A 594 10.11 8.61 -2.78
N SER A 595 10.12 8.61 -1.45
CA SER A 595 9.51 7.58 -0.58
C SER A 595 9.16 8.15 0.79
N LEU A 596 7.96 7.86 1.30
CA LEU A 596 7.50 8.38 2.59
C LEU A 596 8.27 7.78 3.78
N PHE A 597 8.15 6.49 4.04
CA PHE A 597 8.80 5.87 5.19
C PHE A 597 9.74 4.72 4.84
N PRO A 598 9.42 3.79 3.90
CA PRO A 598 10.21 2.57 3.70
C PRO A 598 11.72 2.80 3.55
N PHE A 599 12.15 3.90 2.92
CA PHE A 599 13.57 4.24 2.79
C PHE A 599 14.30 4.38 4.14
N ARG A 600 13.62 4.80 5.21
CA ARG A 600 14.25 5.04 6.52
C ARG A 600 14.83 3.77 7.13
N LEU A 601 14.26 2.60 6.82
CA LEU A 601 14.78 1.31 7.26
C LEU A 601 16.11 1.00 6.59
N TYR A 602 16.23 1.25 5.29
CA TYR A 602 17.44 0.95 4.50
C TYR A 602 18.52 2.03 4.63
N PHE A 603 18.12 3.28 4.85
CA PHE A 603 19.02 4.41 5.07
C PHE A 603 19.40 4.59 6.54
N LEU A 604 19.01 3.70 7.46
CA LEU A 604 19.24 3.86 8.91
C LEU A 604 20.67 4.26 9.27
N TRP A 605 21.67 3.67 8.60
CA TRP A 605 23.08 3.97 8.84
C TRP A 605 23.53 5.32 8.25
N HIS A 606 22.88 5.80 7.20
CA HIS A 606 23.28 7.00 6.45
C HIS A 606 22.53 8.24 6.91
N ASN A 607 21.22 8.11 7.12
CA ASN A 607 20.30 9.20 7.37
C ASN A 607 20.41 9.73 8.81
N ARG A 608 20.76 11.00 8.95
CA ARG A 608 20.88 11.70 10.24
C ARG A 608 19.73 12.64 10.54
N LEU A 609 18.94 12.99 9.53
CA LEU A 609 17.74 13.81 9.62
C LEU A 609 16.88 13.55 8.38
N THR A 610 15.59 13.26 8.59
CA THR A 610 14.60 13.21 7.50
C THR A 610 13.81 14.50 7.47
N ILE A 611 13.65 15.07 6.28
CA ILE A 611 12.78 16.20 6.01
C ILE A 611 11.83 15.79 4.89
N TYR A 612 10.53 16.01 5.07
CA TYR A 612 9.52 15.79 4.04
C TYR A 612 9.20 17.14 3.42
N ALA A 613 9.67 17.38 2.19
CA ALA A 613 9.43 18.63 1.47
C ALA A 613 8.15 18.50 0.64
N ARG A 614 7.26 19.47 0.76
CA ARG A 614 6.07 19.59 -0.10
C ARG A 614 6.40 20.54 -1.24
N THR A 615 6.37 20.03 -2.46
CA THR A 615 6.72 20.79 -3.68
C THR A 615 5.54 21.01 -4.62
N ARG A 616 4.35 20.48 -4.28
CA ARG A 616 3.13 20.37 -5.09
C ARG A 616 3.21 19.28 -6.16
N GLY A 617 2.29 18.32 -6.12
CA GLY A 617 2.32 17.18 -7.06
C GLY A 617 1.30 16.07 -6.74
N GLN A 618 1.45 14.95 -7.43
CA GLN A 618 0.53 13.82 -7.45
C GLN A 618 0.36 13.11 -6.10
N THR A 619 1.28 13.34 -5.16
CA THR A 619 1.25 12.71 -3.83
C THR A 619 1.12 13.70 -2.68
N ASP A 620 0.52 14.87 -2.92
CA ASP A 620 0.22 15.82 -1.84
C ASP A 620 -0.81 15.24 -0.84
N PHE A 621 -0.58 15.48 0.46
CA PHE A 621 -1.49 15.00 1.52
C PHE A 621 -2.79 15.80 1.63
N ASP A 622 -2.84 17.01 1.08
CA ASP A 622 -4.05 17.86 1.07
C ASP A 622 -5.10 17.37 0.05
N VAL A 623 -4.79 16.30 -0.70
CA VAL A 623 -5.70 15.62 -1.62
C VAL A 623 -7.07 15.33 -0.98
N ALA A 624 -7.07 14.92 0.30
CA ALA A 624 -8.29 14.60 1.03
C ALA A 624 -9.27 15.78 1.13
N TRP A 625 -8.80 17.03 1.04
CA TRP A 625 -9.66 18.23 1.04
C TRP A 625 -10.10 18.66 -0.37
N ARG A 626 -9.44 18.15 -1.41
CA ARG A 626 -9.67 18.54 -2.82
C ARG A 626 -10.53 17.53 -3.57
N MET A 627 -10.50 16.27 -3.17
CA MET A 627 -11.26 15.19 -3.82
C MET A 627 -12.77 15.31 -3.59
N GLN A 628 -13.53 14.72 -4.51
CA GLN A 628 -14.98 14.58 -4.38
C GLN A 628 -15.32 13.19 -3.85
N PHE A 629 -16.24 13.15 -2.89
CA PHE A 629 -16.71 11.93 -2.24
C PHE A 629 -18.23 11.83 -2.35
N ASP A 630 -18.75 10.61 -2.31
CA ASP A 630 -20.18 10.33 -2.18
C ASP A 630 -20.62 10.47 -0.71
N GLY A 631 -20.87 11.73 -0.35
CA GLY A 631 -21.29 12.17 0.97
C GLY A 631 -20.14 12.65 1.87
N PRO A 632 -20.45 13.01 3.13
CA PRO A 632 -19.49 13.62 4.05
C PRO A 632 -18.32 12.69 4.39
N VAL A 633 -17.09 13.18 4.27
CA VAL A 633 -15.86 12.45 4.62
C VAL A 633 -14.91 13.33 5.45
N HIS A 634 -14.43 12.82 6.57
CA HIS A 634 -13.41 13.49 7.37
C HIS A 634 -12.02 13.36 6.71
N PRO A 635 -11.17 14.41 6.65
CA PRO A 635 -11.29 15.71 7.30
C PRO A 635 -11.94 16.82 6.47
N LYS A 636 -12.39 16.54 5.24
CA LYS A 636 -13.01 17.53 4.35
C LYS A 636 -14.30 18.09 4.95
N ASP A 637 -15.16 17.19 5.42
CA ASP A 637 -16.49 17.49 5.93
C ASP A 637 -16.58 17.14 7.43
N PRO A 638 -17.44 17.83 8.20
CA PRO A 638 -17.77 17.41 9.55
C PRO A 638 -18.55 16.09 9.52
N VAL A 639 -18.04 15.09 10.23
CA VAL A 639 -18.70 13.80 10.41
C VAL A 639 -18.67 13.43 11.89
N ASP A 640 -19.84 13.37 12.51
CA ASP A 640 -19.96 13.06 13.94
C ASP A 640 -19.86 11.55 14.22
N ASP A 641 -20.60 10.76 13.44
CA ASP A 641 -20.67 9.30 13.53
C ASP A 641 -20.41 8.66 12.16
N TRP A 642 -19.62 7.58 12.15
CA TRP A 642 -19.28 6.82 10.97
C TRP A 642 -20.40 5.85 10.55
N ARG A 643 -21.26 5.42 11.49
CA ARG A 643 -22.28 4.37 11.27
C ARG A 643 -23.29 4.67 10.15
N PRO A 644 -23.79 5.91 9.94
CA PRO A 644 -24.68 6.20 8.82
C PRO A 644 -24.00 6.02 7.45
N ALA A 645 -22.73 6.41 7.34
CA ALA A 645 -21.95 6.23 6.12
C ALA A 645 -21.62 4.75 5.88
N ASP A 646 -21.25 4.00 6.92
CA ASP A 646 -21.05 2.55 6.86
C ASP A 646 -22.26 1.83 6.26
N ARG A 647 -23.46 2.08 6.82
CA ARG A 647 -24.69 1.45 6.34
C ARG A 647 -24.95 1.74 4.87
N ARG A 648 -24.76 2.99 4.43
CA ARG A 648 -24.94 3.38 3.03
C ARG A 648 -23.93 2.68 2.12
N ARG A 649 -22.64 2.72 2.47
CA ARG A 649 -21.55 2.12 1.68
C ARG A 649 -21.63 0.59 1.59
N ARG A 650 -22.21 -0.05 2.61
CA ARG A 650 -22.48 -1.49 2.66
C ARG A 650 -23.84 -1.89 2.09
N ALA A 651 -24.60 -0.93 1.52
CA ALA A 651 -25.95 -1.14 1.00
C ALA A 651 -26.91 -1.81 2.01
N LEU A 652 -26.75 -1.53 3.31
CA LEU A 652 -27.64 -2.04 4.36
C LEU A 652 -28.93 -1.20 4.44
N PRO A 653 -30.09 -1.82 4.72
CA PRO A 653 -31.34 -1.08 4.91
C PRO A 653 -31.20 0.00 5.98
N GLN A 654 -31.73 1.20 5.71
CA GLN A 654 -31.85 2.24 6.73
C GLN A 654 -32.77 1.72 7.83
N ARG A 655 -32.30 1.73 9.08
CA ARG A 655 -33.22 1.60 10.22
C ARG A 655 -34.12 2.82 10.20
N ALA A 656 -35.44 2.62 10.21
CA ALA A 656 -36.38 3.70 10.46
C ALA A 656 -35.91 4.46 11.70
N ALA A 657 -35.84 5.79 11.61
CA ALA A 657 -35.55 6.62 12.76
C ALA A 657 -36.48 6.18 13.90
N PRO A 658 -36.01 6.11 15.16
CA PRO A 658 -36.90 5.85 16.27
C PRO A 658 -38.01 6.90 16.19
N ILE A 659 -39.26 6.45 16.02
CA ILE A 659 -40.44 7.31 16.04
C ILE A 659 -40.31 8.11 17.33
N SER A 660 -40.13 9.43 17.21
CA SER A 660 -40.17 10.31 18.37
C SER A 660 -41.57 10.16 18.96
N VAL A 661 -41.69 9.39 20.03
CA VAL A 661 -42.90 9.39 20.83
C VAL A 661 -42.98 10.80 21.42
N SER A 662 -43.87 11.62 20.87
CA SER A 662 -44.17 12.93 21.42
C SER A 662 -44.46 12.76 22.92
N PRO A 663 -43.86 13.57 23.81
CA PRO A 663 -44.16 13.49 25.22
C PRO A 663 -45.66 13.75 25.39
N GLY A 664 -46.33 12.80 26.03
CA GLY A 664 -47.76 12.85 26.29
C GLY A 664 -48.16 14.17 26.96
N ARG A 665 -49.30 14.72 26.52
CA ARG A 665 -49.96 15.84 27.20
C ARG A 665 -50.09 15.52 28.70
N PRO A 666 -49.72 16.45 29.60
CA PRO A 666 -49.98 16.28 31.01
C PRO A 666 -51.50 16.35 31.28
N PRO A 667 -52.00 15.68 32.33
CA PRO A 667 -53.42 15.68 32.65
C PRO A 667 -53.87 17.08 33.13
N LEU A 668 -55.02 17.53 32.65
CA LEU A 668 -55.66 18.77 33.10
C LEU A 668 -56.20 18.58 34.51
N SER A 669 -55.62 19.29 35.48
CA SER A 669 -56.20 19.46 36.82
C SER A 669 -57.24 20.57 36.83
N SER A 670 -58.36 20.29 37.48
CA SER A 670 -59.51 21.15 37.75
C SER A 670 -59.18 22.43 38.54
N ALA A 671 -59.70 23.58 38.09
CA ALA A 671 -60.21 24.64 38.96
C ALA A 671 -61.15 25.58 38.18
N ALA A 672 -62.37 25.65 38.66
CA ALA A 672 -63.52 26.41 38.18
C ALA A 672 -63.38 27.94 38.19
N CYS A 673 -64.09 28.60 37.28
CA CYS A 673 -64.86 29.83 37.56
C CYS A 673 -65.83 30.06 36.38
N SER A 674 -67.09 29.65 36.49
CA SER A 674 -68.24 30.44 36.95
C SER A 674 -68.86 31.30 35.84
N MET A 675 -70.14 31.00 35.55
CA MET A 675 -71.25 31.90 35.17
C MET A 675 -71.01 32.92 34.02
N ALA A 676 -71.88 33.15 33.05
CA ALA A 676 -73.29 32.82 32.86
C ALA A 676 -73.69 33.16 31.40
N MET A 677 -74.73 32.47 30.91
CA MET A 677 -75.86 33.00 30.15
C MET A 677 -75.64 34.23 29.22
N ARG A 678 -75.80 34.04 27.90
CA ARG A 678 -76.96 34.52 27.09
C ARG A 678 -76.61 34.66 25.59
N ASN A 679 -77.60 34.23 24.80
CA ASN A 679 -78.04 34.70 23.46
C ASN A 679 -77.04 34.63 22.29
N SER A 680 -77.32 33.84 21.24
CA SER A 680 -78.37 34.06 20.22
C SER A 680 -78.22 35.41 19.51
N SER A 681 -77.64 35.37 18.30
CA SER A 681 -78.28 35.86 17.08
C SER A 681 -77.26 35.92 15.94
N ALA A 682 -77.54 35.19 14.86
CA ALA A 682 -77.18 35.62 13.52
C ALA A 682 -77.94 36.92 13.19
N ASP A 683 -77.36 37.81 12.38
CA ASP A 683 -78.00 38.27 11.13
C ASP A 683 -77.21 39.36 10.38
N PHE A 684 -77.17 39.11 9.06
CA PHE A 684 -77.20 40.02 7.90
C PHE A 684 -76.21 41.20 7.75
N SER A 685 -75.28 41.02 6.79
CA SER A 685 -75.33 41.71 5.49
C SER A 685 -74.52 40.92 4.45
#